data_AF-A0A5K4EYJ5-F1
#
_entry.id   AF-A0A5K4EYJ5-F1
#
_cell.length_a   1.000
_cell.length_b   1.000
_cell.length_c   1.000
_cell.angle_alpha   90.00
_cell.angle_beta   90.00
_cell.angle_gamma   90.00
#
_symmetry.space_group_name_H-M   'P 1'
#
loop_
_entity.id
_entity.type
_entity.pdbx_description
1 polymer ?
#
loop_
_entity_poly.entity_id
_entity_poly.type
_entity_poly.pdbx_seq_one_letter_code
_entity_poly.pdbx_strand_id
1 'polypeptide(L)'
;MYTPILRFQLQLDNKHNEYAEYHGKYDNAQNKLTTLREKHQISVKTMLEETKKMHSMRDEVDALCLRLYYLNKAKEDVSGDLLVLQRAVEKVNSDLSKFEDEKLRQDILVDRMQTKVDQLKDDIALYETQIAAQEIEMNTSQNLLYAAETQMVTINIDKAHLLTQWKTSLLGLQRRNEAYADLLAAYNKLKEELLVLENEQNAYKRSINKEQETHEQLTGLQNKNESDLNTLRKQLLHSETKLEADKQAYTTYSRILQETERNLLNAKTENNTAQANVNNIRKQLEKKVLEKQDLEKKISEELRDRLTAQKAANYVNKININIQDQSRELLTQIVQMENEIAKDELGVAHKKAKNKQQQEKVSELEREIDNTNLLITKLEGEIHHANISVERKQGNIDILNKKLERLIHDCGGQEIGPLDAQVNNLNKAIGLKQDEIGELEQQWLREQNELVVNINERDKLAESVTRINKQLSILTQKKLRIDNEIAIQEREKNDLKKELKHLQNDITRINTMIAKEKTTEEYLDNENKLTEIDFIRSLKEKETEAADLQEKVDKALKDKEDLLSELVEVERTIMLWEKKVQLCEETKKSVDCDIGQGEMNVMRHEIHRMEVRKSSLLQQQERLIQALERSVSKRDTIVNQSNVLQSRKDKSQIRITAQRHIDGLKRKLKAIKQNSASCTEELEEFEEKTSRLEGELCIKKAGAEAEQKKADELMKKLQSLSDQKQIDLFELQARQHATLYWEQIRQDKYRRLCPSATSSENERTRHVNHSRSLIAIIDQLVTEFPQIQQDLEPVRYLLENKLKSENNRLETDVTKVETTESLLS
;
A
#
# COMPACT_ATOMS: atom_id res chain seq x y z
N MET A 1 163.51 249.07 -67.87
CA MET A 1 164.44 249.52 -66.81
C MET A 1 164.66 248.37 -65.81
N TYR A 2 165.54 248.52 -64.82
CA TYR A 2 166.07 247.43 -63.98
C TYR A 2 165.12 246.88 -62.87
N THR A 3 165.54 245.74 -62.28
CA THR A 3 165.32 245.23 -60.90
C THR A 3 164.10 244.37 -60.43
N PRO A 4 163.01 244.02 -61.15
CA PRO A 4 161.84 243.41 -60.47
C PRO A 4 161.94 241.93 -60.04
N ILE A 5 162.82 241.13 -60.65
CA ILE A 5 162.57 239.69 -60.86
C ILE A 5 162.74 238.81 -59.61
N LEU A 6 163.75 239.06 -58.77
CA LEU A 6 164.20 238.07 -57.76
C LEU A 6 163.16 237.75 -56.68
N ARG A 7 162.21 238.66 -56.41
CA ARG A 7 161.25 238.52 -55.30
C ARG A 7 160.09 237.56 -55.61
N PHE A 8 159.77 237.34 -56.88
CA PHE A 8 158.63 236.51 -57.28
C PHE A 8 158.93 235.00 -57.31
N GLN A 9 160.16 234.58 -57.64
CA GLN A 9 160.52 233.15 -57.63
C GLN A 9 160.36 232.53 -56.23
N LEU A 10 160.86 233.22 -55.19
CA LEU A 10 160.83 232.71 -53.81
C LEU A 10 159.41 232.63 -53.20
N GLN A 11 158.42 233.33 -53.76
CA GLN A 11 157.01 233.14 -53.39
C GLN A 11 156.35 231.96 -54.12
N LEU A 12 156.85 231.58 -55.29
CA LEU A 12 156.31 230.52 -56.13
C LEU A 12 156.74 229.14 -55.61
N ASP A 13 158.02 228.99 -55.22
CA ASP A 13 158.56 227.76 -54.61
C ASP A 13 157.82 227.40 -53.31
N ASN A 14 157.58 228.39 -52.43
CA ASN A 14 156.81 228.20 -51.20
C ASN A 14 155.38 227.70 -51.47
N LYS A 15 154.73 228.16 -52.55
CA LYS A 15 153.38 227.69 -52.92
C LYS A 15 153.38 226.30 -53.58
N HIS A 16 154.49 225.85 -54.16
CA HIS A 16 154.63 224.46 -54.59
C HIS A 16 154.75 223.50 -53.39
N ASN A 17 155.54 223.85 -52.38
CA ASN A 17 155.69 223.02 -51.18
C ASN A 17 154.39 222.82 -50.40
N GLU A 18 153.56 223.87 -50.26
CA GLU A 18 152.23 223.75 -49.62
C GLU A 18 151.31 222.74 -50.36
N TYR A 19 151.34 222.71 -51.70
CA TYR A 19 150.47 221.81 -52.47
C TYR A 19 150.88 220.34 -52.32
N ALA A 20 152.18 220.05 -52.28
CA ALA A 20 152.71 218.70 -52.10
C ALA A 20 152.26 218.06 -50.77
N GLU A 21 152.27 218.82 -49.67
CA GLU A 21 151.77 218.35 -48.37
C GLU A 21 150.28 217.99 -48.39
N TYR A 22 149.45 218.76 -49.09
CA TYR A 22 148.00 218.50 -49.14
C TYR A 22 147.66 217.26 -49.97
N HIS A 23 148.37 217.03 -51.09
CA HIS A 23 148.13 215.83 -51.90
C HIS A 23 148.45 214.53 -51.13
N GLY A 24 149.59 214.48 -50.43
CA GLY A 24 149.98 213.31 -49.64
C GLY A 24 149.03 212.99 -48.46
N LYS A 25 148.28 213.99 -47.97
CA LYS A 25 147.25 213.81 -46.93
C LYS A 25 145.95 213.21 -47.49
N TYR A 26 145.63 213.45 -48.76
CA TYR A 26 144.43 212.91 -49.42
C TYR A 26 144.55 211.40 -49.68
N ASP A 27 145.63 210.95 -50.31
CA ASP A 27 145.80 209.54 -50.73
C ASP A 27 145.85 208.57 -49.53
N ASN A 28 146.39 209.03 -48.40
CA ASN A 28 146.47 208.28 -47.15
C ASN A 28 145.11 208.14 -46.42
N ALA A 29 144.12 209.00 -46.75
CA ALA A 29 142.74 208.83 -46.32
C ALA A 29 141.99 207.83 -47.21
N GLN A 30 142.20 207.92 -48.54
CA GLN A 30 141.55 207.07 -49.54
C GLN A 30 141.77 205.56 -49.26
N ASN A 31 143.02 205.18 -48.97
CA ASN A 31 143.42 203.79 -48.70
C ASN A 31 142.88 203.20 -47.38
N LYS A 32 142.40 204.04 -46.44
CA LYS A 32 141.78 203.57 -45.19
C LYS A 32 140.29 203.28 -45.36
N LEU A 33 139.66 203.83 -46.39
CA LEU A 33 138.22 203.67 -46.65
C LEU A 33 137.93 202.37 -47.43
N THR A 34 138.82 201.97 -48.34
CA THR A 34 138.72 200.69 -49.08
C THR A 34 138.80 199.48 -48.15
N THR A 35 139.84 199.39 -47.32
CA THR A 35 140.10 198.26 -46.41
C THR A 35 139.02 198.05 -45.32
N LEU A 36 138.21 199.06 -45.03
CA LEU A 36 137.03 198.93 -44.15
C LEU A 36 135.82 198.29 -44.85
N ARG A 37 135.62 198.53 -46.15
CA ARG A 37 134.48 197.98 -46.91
C ARG A 37 134.58 196.47 -47.07
N GLU A 38 135.77 195.96 -47.36
CA GLU A 38 136.02 194.52 -47.55
C GLU A 38 135.68 193.72 -46.28
N LYS A 39 136.11 194.19 -45.10
CA LYS A 39 135.83 193.54 -43.81
C LYS A 39 134.33 193.45 -43.52
N HIS A 40 133.57 194.50 -43.83
CA HIS A 40 132.11 194.47 -43.63
C HIS A 40 131.42 193.49 -44.60
N GLN A 41 131.90 193.34 -45.83
CA GLN A 41 131.31 192.42 -46.81
C GLN A 41 131.51 190.94 -46.43
N ILE A 42 132.62 190.60 -45.74
CA ILE A 42 132.87 189.25 -45.24
C ILE A 42 131.90 188.89 -44.10
N SER A 43 131.72 189.79 -43.12
CA SER A 43 130.88 189.57 -41.93
C SER A 43 129.39 189.33 -42.26
N VAL A 44 128.88 189.91 -43.35
CA VAL A 44 127.48 189.71 -43.78
C VAL A 44 127.25 188.31 -44.36
N LYS A 45 128.26 187.68 -44.96
CA LYS A 45 128.12 186.35 -45.57
C LYS A 45 127.99 185.24 -44.52
N THR A 46 128.83 185.26 -43.48
CA THR A 46 128.84 184.21 -42.45
C THR A 46 127.53 184.14 -41.67
N MET A 47 126.92 185.30 -41.34
CA MET A 47 125.62 185.35 -40.68
C MET A 47 124.48 184.72 -41.52
N LEU A 48 124.53 184.87 -42.86
CA LEU A 48 123.57 184.24 -43.78
C LEU A 48 123.73 182.72 -43.89
N GLU A 49 124.92 182.17 -43.60
CA GLU A 49 125.16 180.72 -43.61
C GLU A 49 124.66 180.06 -42.31
N GLU A 50 124.91 180.67 -41.14
CA GLU A 50 124.42 180.13 -39.85
C GLU A 50 122.89 180.18 -39.74
N THR A 51 122.25 181.24 -40.23
CA THR A 51 120.77 181.32 -40.24
C THR A 51 120.12 180.21 -41.08
N LYS A 52 120.78 179.73 -42.15
CA LYS A 52 120.28 178.60 -42.95
C LYS A 52 120.39 177.26 -42.20
N LYS A 53 121.53 177.00 -41.54
CA LYS A 53 121.71 175.79 -40.71
C LYS A 53 120.66 175.68 -39.61
N MET A 54 120.33 176.80 -38.96
CA MET A 54 119.34 176.82 -37.87
C MET A 54 117.93 176.42 -38.35
N HIS A 55 117.55 176.78 -39.59
CA HIS A 55 116.28 176.33 -40.17
C HIS A 55 116.30 174.83 -40.49
N SER A 56 117.32 174.30 -41.17
CA SER A 56 117.36 172.87 -41.51
C SER A 56 117.35 171.95 -40.29
N MET A 57 118.06 172.33 -39.22
CA MET A 57 118.03 171.58 -37.95
C MET A 57 116.65 171.60 -37.29
N ARG A 58 115.82 172.62 -37.55
CA ARG A 58 114.46 172.73 -37.03
C ARG A 58 113.48 171.87 -37.83
N ASP A 59 113.59 171.89 -39.16
CA ASP A 59 112.83 171.03 -40.06
C ASP A 59 113.08 169.53 -39.75
N GLU A 60 114.32 169.15 -39.44
CA GLU A 60 114.68 167.80 -38.99
C GLU A 60 114.03 167.42 -37.65
N VAL A 61 114.00 168.35 -36.67
CA VAL A 61 113.35 168.10 -35.37
C VAL A 61 111.84 167.94 -35.52
N ASP A 62 111.18 168.80 -36.27
CA ASP A 62 109.72 168.72 -36.48
C ASP A 62 109.34 167.43 -37.24
N ALA A 63 110.17 166.99 -38.20
CA ALA A 63 110.02 165.69 -38.87
C ALA A 63 110.20 164.48 -37.92
N LEU A 64 111.15 164.54 -37.00
CA LEU A 64 111.35 163.50 -35.98
C LEU A 64 110.21 163.45 -34.96
N CYS A 65 109.68 164.62 -34.54
CA CYS A 65 108.51 164.71 -33.67
C CYS A 65 107.27 164.10 -34.32
N LEU A 66 107.01 164.38 -35.61
CA LEU A 66 105.95 163.74 -36.38
C LEU A 66 106.13 162.21 -36.44
N ARG A 67 107.35 161.73 -36.69
CA ARG A 67 107.64 160.28 -36.75
C ARG A 67 107.41 159.58 -35.41
N LEU A 68 107.76 160.22 -34.29
CA LEU A 68 107.49 159.71 -32.94
C LEU A 68 105.98 159.68 -32.63
N TYR A 69 105.22 160.70 -33.05
CA TYR A 69 103.77 160.72 -32.90
C TYR A 69 103.10 159.54 -33.61
N TYR A 70 103.44 159.30 -34.89
CA TYR A 70 102.89 158.16 -35.64
C TYR A 70 103.30 156.80 -35.04
N LEU A 71 104.54 156.67 -34.52
CA LEU A 71 105.00 155.44 -33.86
C LEU A 71 104.26 155.16 -32.54
N ASN A 72 104.05 156.19 -31.71
CA ASN A 72 103.27 156.04 -30.48
C ASN A 72 101.81 155.70 -30.77
N LYS A 73 101.20 156.37 -31.76
CA LYS A 73 99.82 156.04 -32.17
C LYS A 73 99.72 154.59 -32.68
N ALA A 74 100.62 154.15 -33.55
CA ALA A 74 100.63 152.76 -34.02
C ALA A 74 100.83 151.74 -32.89
N LYS A 75 101.57 152.09 -31.83
CA LYS A 75 101.70 151.26 -30.62
C LYS A 75 100.39 151.21 -29.82
N GLU A 76 99.68 152.33 -29.69
CA GLU A 76 98.38 152.39 -29.01
C GLU A 76 97.32 151.60 -29.79
N ASP A 77 97.24 151.80 -31.12
CA ASP A 77 96.35 151.06 -32.02
C ASP A 77 96.60 149.54 -31.92
N VAL A 78 97.86 149.09 -32.05
CA VAL A 78 98.23 147.66 -31.91
C VAL A 78 97.96 147.11 -30.50
N SER A 79 98.13 147.92 -29.45
CA SER A 79 97.78 147.50 -28.08
C SER A 79 96.26 147.39 -27.88
N GLY A 80 95.47 148.20 -28.59
CA GLY A 80 94.02 148.08 -28.66
C GLY A 80 93.60 146.79 -29.37
N ASP A 81 94.15 146.52 -30.55
CA ASP A 81 93.91 145.30 -31.32
C ASP A 81 94.27 144.04 -30.52
N LEU A 82 95.39 144.05 -29.78
CA LEU A 82 95.81 142.91 -28.96
C LEU A 82 94.85 142.66 -27.79
N LEU A 83 94.32 143.71 -27.15
CA LEU A 83 93.28 143.59 -26.12
C LEU A 83 91.93 143.13 -26.70
N VAL A 84 91.58 143.54 -27.92
CA VAL A 84 90.39 143.04 -28.64
C VAL A 84 90.57 141.56 -29.00
N LEU A 85 91.76 141.16 -29.47
CA LEU A 85 92.09 139.77 -29.79
C LEU A 85 92.05 138.89 -28.52
N GLN A 86 92.60 139.36 -27.39
CA GLN A 86 92.51 138.65 -26.11
C GLN A 86 91.04 138.44 -25.70
N ARG A 87 90.20 139.48 -25.74
CA ARG A 87 88.76 139.34 -25.45
C ARG A 87 88.04 138.43 -26.45
N ALA A 88 88.45 138.40 -27.71
CA ALA A 88 87.91 137.49 -28.71
C ALA A 88 88.29 136.04 -28.40
N VAL A 89 89.54 135.77 -28.00
CA VAL A 89 89.99 134.43 -27.57
C VAL A 89 89.33 134.00 -26.27
N GLU A 90 89.23 134.88 -25.26
CA GLU A 90 88.49 134.62 -24.01
C GLU A 90 87.03 134.30 -24.29
N LYS A 91 86.38 135.07 -25.17
CA LYS A 91 85.01 134.80 -25.60
C LYS A 91 84.90 133.44 -26.31
N VAL A 92 85.76 133.16 -27.29
CA VAL A 92 85.78 131.89 -28.03
C VAL A 92 85.99 130.71 -27.08
N ASN A 93 86.88 130.81 -26.10
CA ASN A 93 87.07 129.78 -25.08
C ASN A 93 85.82 129.63 -24.19
N SER A 94 85.15 130.73 -23.83
CA SER A 94 83.90 130.68 -23.06
C SER A 94 82.73 130.10 -23.86
N ASP A 95 82.68 130.33 -25.17
CA ASP A 95 81.64 129.80 -26.07
C ASP A 95 81.94 128.32 -26.41
N LEU A 96 83.20 127.94 -26.60
CA LEU A 96 83.66 126.55 -26.72
C LEU A 96 83.25 125.75 -25.48
N SER A 97 83.54 126.24 -24.27
CA SER A 97 83.15 125.58 -23.02
C SER A 97 81.63 125.41 -22.87
N LYS A 98 80.82 126.36 -23.37
CA LYS A 98 79.35 126.19 -23.44
C LYS A 98 78.95 125.11 -24.43
N PHE A 99 79.58 125.06 -25.60
CA PHE A 99 79.32 124.01 -26.58
C PHE A 99 79.77 122.63 -26.10
N GLU A 100 80.86 122.54 -25.31
CA GLU A 100 81.28 121.31 -24.64
C GLU A 100 80.24 120.86 -23.58
N ASP A 101 79.75 121.79 -22.75
CA ASP A 101 78.65 121.55 -21.78
C ASP A 101 77.35 121.09 -22.47
N GLU A 102 76.97 121.75 -23.57
CA GLU A 102 75.77 121.39 -24.35
C GLU A 102 75.94 120.06 -25.07
N LYS A 103 77.14 119.77 -25.61
CA LYS A 103 77.48 118.49 -26.22
C LYS A 103 77.44 117.36 -25.20
N LEU A 104 78.00 117.56 -24.00
CA LEU A 104 77.95 116.61 -22.89
C LEU A 104 76.51 116.32 -22.44
N ARG A 105 75.66 117.36 -22.33
CA ARG A 105 74.22 117.18 -22.05
C ARG A 105 73.51 116.41 -23.16
N GLN A 106 73.84 116.66 -24.42
CA GLN A 106 73.31 115.90 -25.56
C GLN A 106 73.74 114.43 -25.49
N ASP A 107 75.01 114.14 -25.19
CA ASP A 107 75.52 112.77 -25.16
C ASP A 107 74.97 111.97 -23.97
N ILE A 108 74.78 112.60 -22.80
CA ILE A 108 74.05 112.00 -21.67
C ILE A 108 72.58 111.72 -22.02
N LEU A 109 71.94 112.59 -22.81
CA LEU A 109 70.58 112.35 -23.30
C LEU A 109 70.53 111.22 -24.34
N VAL A 110 71.51 111.14 -25.24
CA VAL A 110 71.64 110.07 -26.22
C VAL A 110 71.89 108.74 -25.53
N ASP A 111 72.79 108.66 -24.55
CA ASP A 111 73.02 107.46 -23.74
C ASP A 111 71.77 107.01 -22.97
N ARG A 112 71.04 107.96 -22.37
CA ARG A 112 69.76 107.66 -21.70
C ARG A 112 68.67 107.17 -22.67
N MET A 113 68.65 107.68 -23.90
CA MET A 113 67.71 107.21 -24.94
C MET A 113 68.14 105.85 -25.50
N GLN A 114 69.44 105.63 -25.70
CA GLN A 114 70.02 104.38 -26.19
C GLN A 114 69.79 103.24 -25.18
N THR A 115 70.14 103.46 -23.91
CA THR A 115 69.86 102.51 -22.82
C THR A 115 68.37 102.23 -22.67
N LYS A 116 67.46 103.20 -22.90
CA LYS A 116 66.02 102.90 -22.88
C LYS A 116 65.53 102.18 -24.14
N VAL A 117 66.11 102.45 -25.30
CA VAL A 117 65.87 101.68 -26.54
C VAL A 117 66.32 100.24 -26.39
N ASP A 118 67.48 100.00 -25.77
CA ASP A 118 68.01 98.65 -25.57
C ASP A 118 67.22 97.88 -24.51
N GLN A 119 66.82 98.52 -23.39
CA GLN A 119 65.82 97.94 -22.48
C GLN A 119 64.52 97.56 -23.21
N LEU A 120 64.02 98.39 -24.12
CA LEU A 120 62.79 98.09 -24.86
C LEU A 120 62.98 96.96 -25.89
N LYS A 121 64.19 96.74 -26.41
CA LYS A 121 64.51 95.56 -27.22
C LYS A 121 64.54 94.30 -26.37
N ASP A 122 65.14 94.37 -25.17
CA ASP A 122 65.17 93.25 -24.22
C ASP A 122 63.75 92.89 -23.75
N ASP A 123 62.93 93.91 -23.43
CA ASP A 123 61.49 93.76 -23.13
C ASP A 123 60.75 93.08 -24.30
N ILE A 124 60.95 93.55 -25.54
CA ILE A 124 60.34 92.96 -26.76
C ILE A 124 60.77 91.51 -26.96
N ALA A 125 62.07 91.20 -26.91
CA ALA A 125 62.58 89.84 -27.09
C ALA A 125 62.08 88.88 -26.00
N LEU A 126 61.95 89.37 -24.76
CA LEU A 126 61.33 88.64 -23.67
C LEU A 126 59.84 88.37 -23.94
N TYR A 127 59.07 89.34 -24.43
CA TYR A 127 57.68 89.11 -24.81
C TYR A 127 57.53 88.20 -26.03
N GLU A 128 58.40 88.30 -27.04
CA GLU A 128 58.42 87.39 -28.20
C GLU A 128 58.68 85.93 -27.77
N THR A 129 59.65 85.70 -26.87
CA THR A 129 59.89 84.35 -26.32
C THR A 129 58.74 83.85 -25.44
N GLN A 130 58.06 84.72 -24.69
CA GLN A 130 56.84 84.35 -23.94
C GLN A 130 55.67 84.01 -24.86
N ILE A 131 55.45 84.77 -25.94
CA ILE A 131 54.40 84.49 -26.93
C ILE A 131 54.69 83.14 -27.61
N ALA A 132 55.93 82.90 -28.07
CA ALA A 132 56.31 81.62 -28.68
C ALA A 132 56.12 80.43 -27.71
N ALA A 133 56.45 80.61 -26.42
CA ALA A 133 56.19 79.58 -25.40
C ALA A 133 54.67 79.33 -25.20
N GLN A 134 53.87 80.40 -25.11
CA GLN A 134 52.41 80.30 -24.97
C GLN A 134 51.74 79.69 -26.21
N GLU A 135 52.23 79.97 -27.42
CA GLU A 135 51.77 79.30 -28.64
C GLU A 135 52.09 77.79 -28.61
N ILE A 136 53.26 77.39 -28.10
CA ILE A 136 53.60 75.96 -27.93
C ILE A 136 52.72 75.30 -26.87
N GLU A 137 52.47 75.96 -25.73
CA GLU A 137 51.56 75.48 -24.68
C GLU A 137 50.10 75.39 -25.17
N MET A 138 49.65 76.37 -25.97
CA MET A 138 48.32 76.35 -26.59
C MET A 138 48.20 75.21 -27.62
N ASN A 139 49.15 75.07 -28.53
CA ASN A 139 49.14 74.01 -29.55
C ASN A 139 49.21 72.61 -28.91
N THR A 140 50.04 72.42 -27.88
CA THR A 140 50.10 71.13 -27.15
C THR A 140 48.81 70.86 -26.38
N SER A 141 48.22 71.87 -25.72
CA SER A 141 46.90 71.74 -25.08
C SER A 141 45.78 71.43 -26.07
N GLN A 142 45.78 72.06 -27.24
CA GLN A 142 44.81 71.81 -28.32
C GLN A 142 44.96 70.40 -28.91
N ASN A 143 46.20 69.92 -29.09
CA ASN A 143 46.45 68.52 -29.48
C ASN A 143 46.00 67.52 -28.40
N LEU A 144 46.16 67.85 -27.12
CA LEU A 144 45.62 67.04 -26.01
C LEU A 144 44.08 67.03 -26.00
N LEU A 145 43.43 68.16 -26.33
CA LEU A 145 41.97 68.21 -26.49
C LEU A 145 41.50 67.33 -27.66
N TYR A 146 42.15 67.40 -28.84
CA TYR A 146 41.80 66.51 -29.96
C TYR A 146 42.07 65.02 -29.65
N ALA A 147 43.11 64.71 -28.86
CA ALA A 147 43.34 63.35 -28.36
C ALA A 147 42.24 62.90 -27.39
N ALA A 148 41.74 63.78 -26.53
CA ALA A 148 40.62 63.50 -25.64
C ALA A 148 39.28 63.35 -26.40
N GLU A 149 39.01 64.21 -27.37
CA GLU A 149 37.80 64.12 -28.21
C GLU A 149 37.75 62.82 -29.02
N THR A 150 38.87 62.43 -29.64
CA THR A 150 38.97 61.16 -30.39
C THR A 150 38.84 59.93 -29.48
N GLN A 151 39.38 59.99 -28.25
CA GLN A 151 39.11 58.96 -27.23
C GLN A 151 37.64 58.94 -26.81
N MET A 152 36.99 60.09 -26.61
CA MET A 152 35.57 60.17 -26.28
C MET A 152 34.67 59.62 -27.40
N VAL A 153 35.00 59.88 -28.67
CA VAL A 153 34.31 59.28 -29.82
C VAL A 153 34.48 57.76 -29.81
N THR A 154 35.70 57.27 -29.58
CA THR A 154 36.00 55.82 -29.49
C THR A 154 35.19 55.14 -28.38
N ILE A 155 35.21 55.70 -27.16
CA ILE A 155 34.43 55.20 -26.01
C ILE A 155 32.92 55.19 -26.30
N ASN A 156 32.41 56.17 -27.05
CA ASN A 156 30.99 56.19 -27.45
C ASN A 156 30.65 55.11 -28.49
N ILE A 157 31.57 54.79 -29.41
CA ILE A 157 31.43 53.68 -30.35
C ILE A 157 31.45 52.34 -29.59
N ASP A 158 32.40 52.14 -28.68
CA ASP A 158 32.49 50.93 -27.85
C ASP A 158 31.26 50.74 -26.98
N LYS A 159 30.75 51.82 -26.38
CA LYS A 159 29.49 51.82 -25.61
C LYS A 159 28.28 51.45 -26.48
N ALA A 160 28.20 51.96 -27.71
CA ALA A 160 27.15 51.57 -28.66
C ALA A 160 27.27 50.10 -29.09
N HIS A 161 28.50 49.60 -29.28
CA HIS A 161 28.78 48.22 -29.60
C HIS A 161 28.40 47.27 -28.45
N LEU A 162 28.83 47.57 -27.22
CA LEU A 162 28.47 46.83 -26.00
C LEU A 162 26.95 46.81 -25.75
N LEU A 163 26.26 47.95 -25.92
CA LEU A 163 24.79 47.99 -25.85
C LEU A 163 24.12 47.13 -26.93
N THR A 164 24.74 46.97 -28.09
CA THR A 164 24.24 46.12 -29.18
C THR A 164 24.50 44.63 -28.87
N GLN A 165 25.71 44.27 -28.42
CA GLN A 165 26.04 42.92 -27.94
C GLN A 165 25.16 42.48 -26.76
N TRP A 166 24.88 43.40 -25.83
CA TRP A 166 24.00 43.14 -24.69
C TRP A 166 22.55 42.89 -25.15
N LYS A 167 22.03 43.68 -26.08
CA LYS A 167 20.70 43.46 -26.68
C LYS A 167 20.58 42.13 -27.42
N THR A 168 21.58 41.74 -28.23
CA THR A 168 21.56 40.43 -28.89
C THR A 168 21.73 39.27 -27.91
N SER A 169 22.53 39.44 -26.85
CA SER A 169 22.66 38.46 -25.76
C SER A 169 21.36 38.28 -24.98
N LEU A 170 20.65 39.39 -24.68
CA LEU A 170 19.34 39.38 -24.01
C LEU A 170 18.27 38.73 -24.88
N LEU A 171 18.21 39.04 -26.18
CA LEU A 171 17.28 38.42 -27.12
C LEU A 171 17.60 36.93 -27.35
N GLY A 172 18.89 36.57 -27.34
CA GLY A 172 19.35 35.18 -27.34
C GLY A 172 19.09 34.43 -26.03
N LEU A 173 18.94 35.12 -24.90
CA LEU A 173 18.46 34.55 -23.63
C LEU A 173 16.95 34.35 -23.67
N GLN A 174 16.19 35.34 -24.13
CA GLN A 174 14.75 35.26 -24.29
C GLN A 174 14.35 34.05 -25.15
N ARG A 175 14.95 33.88 -26.34
CA ARG A 175 14.69 32.72 -27.22
C ARG A 175 15.02 31.37 -26.58
N ARG A 176 16.03 31.32 -25.69
CA ARG A 176 16.34 30.10 -24.92
C ARG A 176 15.32 29.84 -23.81
N ASN A 177 14.80 30.88 -23.17
CA ASN A 177 13.74 30.76 -22.17
C ASN A 177 12.41 30.34 -22.82
N GLU A 178 12.08 30.88 -24.00
CA GLU A 178 10.94 30.48 -24.82
C GLU A 178 11.04 28.99 -25.21
N ALA A 179 12.16 28.57 -25.83
CA ALA A 179 12.39 27.17 -26.18
C ALA A 179 12.42 26.24 -24.95
N TYR A 180 12.89 26.71 -23.80
CA TYR A 180 12.84 25.94 -22.54
C TYR A 180 11.40 25.80 -22.01
N ALA A 181 10.56 26.84 -22.12
CA ALA A 181 9.16 26.77 -21.76
C ALA A 181 8.38 25.81 -22.68
N ASP A 182 8.63 25.84 -23.99
CA ASP A 182 8.06 24.90 -24.96
C ASP A 182 8.48 23.45 -24.66
N LEU A 183 9.76 23.21 -24.37
CA LEU A 183 10.27 21.90 -23.97
C LEU A 183 9.68 21.43 -22.63
N LEU A 184 9.48 22.32 -21.67
CA LEU A 184 8.85 22.00 -20.38
C LEU A 184 7.36 21.67 -20.56
N ALA A 185 6.65 22.39 -21.43
CA ALA A 185 5.27 22.09 -21.79
C ALA A 185 5.14 20.74 -22.52
N ALA A 186 6.05 20.43 -23.45
CA ALA A 186 6.12 19.13 -24.12
C ALA A 186 6.45 17.99 -23.15
N TYR A 187 7.40 18.20 -22.23
CA TYR A 187 7.72 17.24 -21.17
C TYR A 187 6.53 16.96 -20.25
N ASN A 188 5.79 17.99 -19.84
CA ASN A 188 4.60 17.82 -19.00
C ASN A 188 3.51 17.02 -19.72
N LYS A 189 3.26 17.29 -21.02
CA LYS A 189 2.34 16.48 -21.84
C LYS A 189 2.77 15.02 -21.94
N LEU A 190 4.03 14.75 -22.27
CA LEU A 190 4.57 13.37 -22.33
C LEU A 190 4.48 12.65 -20.98
N LYS A 191 4.57 13.38 -19.86
CA LYS A 191 4.38 12.86 -18.50
C LYS A 191 2.91 12.56 -18.19
N GLU A 192 1.98 13.39 -18.65
CA GLU A 192 0.54 13.15 -18.56
C GLU A 192 0.13 11.94 -19.42
N GLU A 193 0.64 11.85 -20.65
CA GLU A 193 0.47 10.68 -21.54
C GLU A 193 1.04 9.40 -20.92
N LEU A 194 2.22 9.46 -20.29
CA LEU A 194 2.78 8.32 -19.54
C LEU A 194 1.88 7.90 -18.37
N LEU A 195 1.31 8.84 -17.61
CA LEU A 195 0.38 8.54 -16.53
C LEU A 195 -0.93 7.92 -17.06
N VAL A 196 -1.41 8.33 -18.24
CA VAL A 196 -2.55 7.67 -18.90
C VAL A 196 -2.17 6.23 -19.28
N LEU A 197 -1.04 6.02 -19.94
CA LEU A 197 -0.55 4.69 -20.34
C LEU A 197 -0.27 3.76 -19.15
N GLU A 198 0.24 4.28 -18.03
CA GLU A 198 0.38 3.52 -16.78
C GLU A 198 -0.98 3.12 -16.19
N ASN A 199 -1.96 4.02 -16.22
CA ASN A 199 -3.32 3.72 -15.76
C ASN A 199 -4.01 2.71 -16.67
N GLU A 200 -3.87 2.81 -17.98
CA GLU A 200 -4.33 1.82 -18.97
C GLU A 200 -3.64 0.47 -18.74
N GLN A 201 -2.32 0.42 -18.60
CA GLN A 201 -1.60 -0.82 -18.32
C GLN A 201 -2.06 -1.46 -17.00
N ASN A 202 -2.35 -0.66 -15.98
CA ASN A 202 -2.90 -1.14 -14.70
C ASN A 202 -4.37 -1.58 -14.80
N ALA A 203 -5.17 -0.99 -15.70
CA ALA A 203 -6.51 -1.47 -16.03
C ALA A 203 -6.45 -2.81 -16.80
N TYR A 204 -5.57 -2.93 -17.79
CA TYR A 204 -5.33 -4.18 -18.52
C TYR A 204 -4.82 -5.30 -17.60
N LYS A 205 -3.88 -5.01 -16.69
CA LYS A 205 -3.46 -5.97 -15.64
C LYS A 205 -4.66 -6.46 -14.81
N ARG A 206 -5.53 -5.56 -14.34
CA ARG A 206 -6.75 -5.95 -13.61
C ARG A 206 -7.73 -6.76 -14.46
N SER A 207 -7.81 -6.50 -15.75
CA SER A 207 -8.63 -7.29 -16.68
C SER A 207 -8.04 -8.69 -16.89
N ILE A 208 -6.72 -8.79 -17.08
CA ILE A 208 -5.99 -10.06 -17.24
C ILE A 208 -6.15 -10.90 -15.97
N ASN A 209 -6.00 -10.33 -14.78
CA ASN A 209 -6.24 -11.04 -13.52
C ASN A 209 -7.67 -11.59 -13.42
N LYS A 210 -8.70 -10.81 -13.85
CA LYS A 210 -10.09 -11.29 -13.88
C LYS A 210 -10.31 -12.44 -14.88
N GLU A 211 -9.72 -12.34 -16.06
CA GLU A 211 -9.77 -13.44 -17.05
C GLU A 211 -8.99 -14.68 -16.58
N GLN A 212 -7.94 -14.50 -15.75
CA GLN A 212 -7.24 -15.60 -15.08
C GLN A 212 -8.11 -16.21 -13.98
N GLU A 213 -8.77 -15.40 -13.14
CA GLU A 213 -9.73 -15.86 -12.13
C GLU A 213 -10.90 -16.65 -12.75
N THR A 214 -11.46 -16.18 -13.88
CA THR A 214 -12.51 -16.93 -14.60
C THR A 214 -11.96 -18.17 -15.30
N HIS A 215 -10.74 -18.15 -15.83
CA HIS A 215 -10.07 -19.33 -16.39
C HIS A 215 -9.79 -20.39 -15.32
N GLU A 216 -9.32 -20.03 -14.13
CA GLU A 216 -9.20 -20.94 -12.98
C GLU A 216 -10.58 -21.46 -12.54
N GLN A 217 -11.57 -20.55 -12.49
CA GLN A 217 -13.03 -20.80 -12.50
C GLN A 217 -13.43 -22.03 -13.33
N LEU A 218 -13.24 -21.89 -14.63
CA LEU A 218 -13.62 -22.83 -15.67
C LEU A 218 -12.76 -24.10 -15.66
N THR A 219 -11.46 -23.99 -15.36
CA THR A 219 -10.55 -25.14 -15.21
C THR A 219 -10.95 -26.01 -14.03
N GLY A 220 -11.33 -25.39 -12.90
CA GLY A 220 -11.87 -26.09 -11.73
C GLY A 220 -13.20 -26.79 -12.01
N LEU A 221 -14.06 -26.19 -12.84
CA LEU A 221 -15.30 -26.82 -13.32
C LEU A 221 -15.03 -27.96 -14.32
N GLN A 222 -14.09 -27.79 -15.25
CA GLN A 222 -13.67 -28.86 -16.17
C GLN A 222 -13.12 -30.06 -15.39
N ASN A 223 -12.20 -29.84 -14.45
CA ASN A 223 -11.61 -30.91 -13.64
C ASN A 223 -12.68 -31.67 -12.83
N LYS A 224 -13.70 -30.97 -12.30
CA LYS A 224 -14.87 -31.61 -11.67
C LYS A 224 -15.67 -32.43 -12.68
N ASN A 225 -16.08 -31.83 -13.80
CA ASN A 225 -16.83 -32.51 -14.86
C ASN A 225 -16.10 -33.74 -15.43
N GLU A 226 -14.76 -33.70 -15.54
CA GLU A 226 -13.94 -34.85 -15.91
C GLU A 226 -13.90 -35.92 -14.81
N SER A 227 -13.82 -35.53 -13.53
CA SER A 227 -13.92 -36.46 -12.41
C SER A 227 -15.30 -37.13 -12.35
N ASP A 228 -16.37 -36.40 -12.62
CA ASP A 228 -17.76 -36.88 -12.68
C ASP A 228 -17.97 -37.78 -13.90
N LEU A 229 -17.47 -37.41 -15.08
CA LEU A 229 -17.43 -38.30 -16.25
C LEU A 229 -16.66 -39.59 -15.97
N ASN A 230 -15.56 -39.53 -15.21
CA ASN A 230 -14.77 -40.70 -14.88
C ASN A 230 -15.41 -41.58 -13.78
N THR A 231 -16.21 -41.02 -12.86
CA THR A 231 -17.02 -41.83 -11.93
C THR A 231 -18.24 -42.42 -12.64
N LEU A 232 -18.94 -41.67 -13.49
CA LEU A 232 -20.03 -42.15 -14.34
C LEU A 232 -19.57 -43.26 -15.27
N ARG A 233 -18.41 -43.13 -15.94
CA ARG A 233 -17.81 -44.21 -16.75
C ARG A 233 -17.55 -45.47 -15.94
N LYS A 234 -17.05 -45.37 -14.70
CA LYS A 234 -16.86 -46.52 -13.81
C LYS A 234 -18.19 -47.15 -13.38
N GLN A 235 -19.21 -46.36 -13.09
CA GLN A 235 -20.56 -46.85 -12.76
C GLN A 235 -21.24 -47.54 -13.96
N LEU A 236 -21.05 -46.99 -15.16
CA LEU A 236 -21.55 -47.55 -16.42
C LEU A 236 -20.87 -48.89 -16.71
N LEU A 237 -19.53 -48.96 -16.64
CA LEU A 237 -18.77 -50.22 -16.76
C LEU A 237 -19.18 -51.26 -15.71
N HIS A 238 -19.47 -50.82 -14.47
CA HIS A 238 -19.97 -51.69 -13.41
C HIS A 238 -21.40 -52.20 -13.66
N SER A 239 -22.23 -51.41 -14.36
CA SER A 239 -23.56 -51.81 -14.81
C SER A 239 -23.49 -52.74 -16.03
N GLU A 240 -22.57 -52.51 -16.96
CA GLU A 240 -22.30 -53.38 -18.10
C GLU A 240 -21.80 -54.76 -17.65
N THR A 241 -20.79 -54.82 -16.78
CA THR A 241 -20.26 -56.08 -16.24
C THR A 241 -21.30 -56.86 -15.41
N LYS A 242 -22.18 -56.17 -14.68
CA LYS A 242 -23.36 -56.81 -14.05
C LYS A 242 -24.31 -57.38 -15.11
N LEU A 243 -24.68 -56.58 -16.11
CA LEU A 243 -25.59 -57.00 -17.18
C LEU A 243 -25.01 -58.13 -18.06
N GLU A 244 -23.68 -58.24 -18.17
CA GLU A 244 -23.00 -59.40 -18.76
C GLU A 244 -23.04 -60.62 -17.84
N ALA A 245 -22.82 -60.47 -16.54
CA ALA A 245 -22.99 -61.55 -15.57
C ALA A 245 -24.44 -62.07 -15.52
N ASP A 246 -25.43 -61.17 -15.56
CA ASP A 246 -26.86 -61.51 -15.60
C ASP A 246 -27.23 -62.19 -16.94
N LYS A 247 -26.64 -61.79 -18.07
CA LYS A 247 -26.76 -62.51 -19.35
C LYS A 247 -26.16 -63.92 -19.26
N GLN A 248 -25.00 -64.09 -18.62
CA GLN A 248 -24.38 -65.40 -18.42
C GLN A 248 -25.20 -66.29 -17.47
N ALA A 249 -25.75 -65.72 -16.40
CA ALA A 249 -26.70 -66.39 -15.52
C ALA A 249 -27.96 -66.81 -16.29
N TYR A 250 -28.52 -65.94 -17.13
CA TYR A 250 -29.68 -66.26 -17.97
C TYR A 250 -29.38 -67.40 -18.96
N THR A 251 -28.22 -67.41 -19.63
CA THR A 251 -27.87 -68.52 -20.55
C THR A 251 -27.61 -69.84 -19.82
N THR A 252 -27.02 -69.82 -18.62
CA THR A 252 -26.85 -71.03 -17.81
C THR A 252 -28.18 -71.54 -17.25
N TYR A 253 -29.06 -70.67 -16.75
CA TYR A 253 -30.43 -71.06 -16.37
C TYR A 253 -31.24 -71.59 -17.57
N SER A 254 -31.11 -70.99 -18.76
CA SER A 254 -31.75 -71.49 -19.98
C SER A 254 -31.24 -72.89 -20.36
N ARG A 255 -29.93 -73.16 -20.24
CA ARG A 255 -29.36 -74.49 -20.46
C ARG A 255 -29.84 -75.51 -19.43
N ILE A 256 -29.86 -75.14 -18.14
CA ILE A 256 -30.38 -75.99 -17.05
C ILE A 256 -31.88 -76.28 -17.25
N LEU A 257 -32.66 -75.32 -17.73
CA LEU A 257 -34.06 -75.53 -18.10
C LEU A 257 -34.19 -76.56 -19.23
N GLN A 258 -33.43 -76.41 -20.33
CA GLN A 258 -33.43 -77.40 -21.42
C GLN A 258 -32.95 -78.79 -20.96
N GLU A 259 -31.94 -78.87 -20.10
CA GLU A 259 -31.48 -80.14 -19.51
C GLU A 259 -32.56 -80.78 -18.61
N THR A 260 -33.26 -79.99 -17.78
CA THR A 260 -34.35 -80.50 -16.93
C THR A 260 -35.61 -80.85 -17.71
N GLU A 261 -35.97 -80.11 -18.77
CA GLU A 261 -37.05 -80.46 -19.69
C GLU A 261 -36.73 -81.77 -20.45
N ARG A 262 -35.48 -81.95 -20.89
CA ARG A 262 -35.03 -83.20 -21.53
C ARG A 262 -35.07 -84.38 -20.55
N ASN A 263 -34.64 -84.17 -19.31
CA ASN A 263 -34.69 -85.19 -18.27
C ASN A 263 -36.15 -85.51 -17.87
N LEU A 264 -37.05 -84.52 -17.84
CA LEU A 264 -38.49 -84.72 -17.65
C LEU A 264 -39.12 -85.49 -18.81
N LEU A 265 -38.69 -85.24 -20.06
CA LEU A 265 -39.13 -86.00 -21.23
C LEU A 265 -38.66 -87.46 -21.14
N ASN A 266 -37.38 -87.69 -20.82
CA ASN A 266 -36.83 -89.03 -20.61
C ASN A 266 -37.60 -89.77 -19.51
N ALA A 267 -37.76 -89.17 -18.33
CA ALA A 267 -38.52 -89.75 -17.22
C ALA A 267 -40.00 -90.03 -17.57
N LYS A 268 -40.64 -89.19 -18.41
CA LYS A 268 -41.97 -89.47 -18.97
C LYS A 268 -41.96 -90.67 -19.92
N THR A 269 -40.93 -90.83 -20.77
CA THR A 269 -40.81 -92.02 -21.63
C THR A 269 -40.52 -93.29 -20.83
N GLU A 270 -39.68 -93.22 -19.80
CA GLU A 270 -39.40 -94.33 -18.87
C GLU A 270 -40.65 -94.72 -18.06
N ASN A 271 -41.42 -93.74 -17.57
CA ASN A 271 -42.69 -94.02 -16.91
C ASN A 271 -43.70 -94.66 -17.87
N ASN A 272 -43.76 -94.21 -19.13
CA ASN A 272 -44.61 -94.81 -20.15
C ASN A 272 -44.19 -96.25 -20.51
N THR A 273 -42.90 -96.56 -20.60
CA THR A 273 -42.42 -97.94 -20.84
C THR A 273 -42.59 -98.81 -19.60
N ALA A 274 -42.39 -98.28 -18.38
CA ALA A 274 -42.70 -98.95 -17.13
C ALA A 274 -44.20 -99.27 -17.02
N GLN A 275 -45.08 -98.33 -17.37
CA GLN A 275 -46.53 -98.55 -17.38
C GLN A 275 -46.97 -99.54 -18.47
N ALA A 276 -46.32 -99.54 -19.64
CA ALA A 276 -46.52 -100.56 -20.66
C ALA A 276 -46.06 -101.95 -20.18
N ASN A 277 -44.93 -102.03 -19.48
CA ASN A 277 -44.43 -103.25 -18.87
C ASN A 277 -45.33 -103.74 -17.74
N VAL A 278 -45.85 -102.86 -16.88
CA VAL A 278 -46.86 -103.19 -15.85
C VAL A 278 -48.15 -103.71 -16.50
N ASN A 279 -48.61 -103.11 -17.59
CA ASN A 279 -49.77 -103.60 -18.33
C ASN A 279 -49.52 -104.96 -19.02
N ASN A 280 -48.29 -105.21 -19.49
CA ASN A 280 -47.88 -106.51 -20.03
C ASN A 280 -47.80 -107.57 -18.92
N ILE A 281 -47.20 -107.23 -17.76
CA ILE A 281 -47.15 -108.07 -16.57
C ILE A 281 -48.56 -108.36 -16.03
N ARG A 282 -49.50 -107.40 -16.07
CA ARG A 282 -50.91 -107.64 -15.72
C ARG A 282 -51.56 -108.67 -16.66
N LYS A 283 -51.38 -108.55 -17.98
CA LYS A 283 -51.86 -109.54 -18.95
C LYS A 283 -51.20 -110.92 -18.79
N GLN A 284 -49.92 -110.96 -18.42
CA GLN A 284 -49.21 -112.19 -18.08
C GLN A 284 -49.72 -112.78 -16.76
N LEU A 285 -50.04 -111.94 -15.76
CA LEU A 285 -50.61 -112.35 -14.49
C LEU A 285 -52.03 -112.88 -14.66
N GLU A 286 -52.88 -112.27 -15.49
CA GLU A 286 -54.21 -112.79 -15.85
C GLU A 286 -54.10 -114.19 -16.49
N LYS A 287 -53.19 -114.37 -17.46
CA LYS A 287 -52.87 -115.70 -18.00
C LYS A 287 -52.37 -116.66 -16.92
N LYS A 288 -51.45 -116.23 -16.06
CA LYS A 288 -50.91 -117.05 -14.97
C LYS A 288 -51.92 -117.32 -13.86
N VAL A 289 -52.97 -116.53 -13.70
CA VAL A 289 -54.10 -116.79 -12.79
C VAL A 289 -55.05 -117.83 -13.39
N LEU A 290 -55.29 -117.81 -14.71
CA LEU A 290 -56.03 -118.87 -15.41
C LEU A 290 -55.25 -120.19 -15.38
N GLU A 291 -53.96 -120.16 -15.74
CA GLU A 291 -53.06 -121.31 -15.59
C GLU A 291 -52.98 -121.78 -14.13
N LYS A 292 -52.96 -120.86 -13.14
CA LYS A 292 -53.02 -121.19 -11.72
C LYS A 292 -54.34 -121.86 -11.34
N GLN A 293 -55.49 -121.46 -11.87
CA GLN A 293 -56.77 -122.13 -11.56
C GLN A 293 -56.85 -123.55 -12.12
N ASP A 294 -56.28 -123.80 -13.31
CA ASP A 294 -56.19 -125.15 -13.87
C ASP A 294 -55.07 -125.98 -13.23
N LEU A 295 -54.01 -125.34 -12.75
CA LEU A 295 -52.99 -125.98 -11.91
C LEU A 295 -53.49 -126.20 -10.47
N GLU A 296 -54.36 -125.38 -9.88
CA GLU A 296 -54.88 -125.59 -8.52
C GLU A 296 -55.84 -126.79 -8.46
N LYS A 297 -56.57 -127.06 -9.55
CA LYS A 297 -57.28 -128.34 -9.72
C LYS A 297 -56.29 -129.51 -9.69
N LYS A 298 -55.25 -129.48 -10.52
CA LYS A 298 -54.23 -130.54 -10.60
C LYS A 298 -53.38 -130.66 -9.32
N ILE A 299 -53.13 -129.56 -8.63
CA ILE A 299 -52.40 -129.50 -7.35
C ILE A 299 -53.28 -130.04 -6.22
N SER A 300 -54.62 -129.92 -6.29
CA SER A 300 -55.50 -130.64 -5.37
C SER A 300 -55.48 -132.17 -5.57
N GLU A 301 -55.05 -132.63 -6.75
CA GLU A 301 -54.81 -134.04 -7.07
C GLU A 301 -53.38 -134.47 -6.66
N GLU A 302 -52.35 -133.69 -7.04
CA GLU A 302 -50.93 -133.98 -6.76
C GLU A 302 -50.47 -133.68 -5.31
N LEU A 303 -51.20 -132.88 -4.52
CA LEU A 303 -50.90 -132.66 -3.09
C LEU A 303 -51.08 -133.92 -2.22
N ARG A 304 -51.66 -135.00 -2.78
CA ARG A 304 -51.61 -136.33 -2.15
C ARG A 304 -50.23 -136.97 -2.19
N ASP A 305 -49.37 -136.61 -3.15
CA ASP A 305 -48.28 -137.49 -3.60
C ASP A 305 -46.86 -137.05 -3.21
N ARG A 306 -46.64 -135.78 -2.83
CA ARG A 306 -45.26 -135.23 -2.69
C ARG A 306 -44.93 -134.56 -1.35
N LEU A 307 -45.07 -135.33 -0.28
CA LEU A 307 -44.58 -135.00 1.06
C LEU A 307 -43.10 -135.43 1.23
N THR A 308 -42.13 -134.82 0.51
CA THR A 308 -40.67 -135.07 0.74
C THR A 308 -39.69 -134.03 0.12
N ALA A 309 -38.85 -133.40 0.98
CA ALA A 309 -37.44 -132.95 0.77
C ALA A 309 -37.02 -131.97 -0.36
N GLN A 310 -35.92 -131.17 -0.29
CA GLN A 310 -35.10 -130.61 0.82
C GLN A 310 -34.14 -129.47 0.31
N LYS A 311 -33.57 -128.66 1.22
CA LYS A 311 -32.60 -127.53 1.01
C LYS A 311 -31.12 -127.97 1.04
N ALA A 312 -30.22 -127.26 0.31
CA ALA A 312 -28.85 -126.84 0.77
C ALA A 312 -28.03 -126.06 -0.32
N ALA A 313 -27.36 -124.94 0.05
CA ALA A 313 -26.07 -124.40 -0.47
C ALA A 313 -25.93 -122.86 -0.26
N ASN A 314 -24.87 -122.39 0.42
CA ASN A 314 -24.34 -120.99 0.41
C ASN A 314 -23.23 -120.79 1.48
N TYR A 315 -22.04 -120.22 1.17
CA TYR A 315 -21.21 -119.45 2.16
C TYR A 315 -19.94 -118.70 1.65
N VAL A 316 -19.35 -119.04 0.49
CA VAL A 316 -17.90 -118.78 0.22
C VAL A 316 -17.48 -117.31 -0.05
N ASN A 317 -18.38 -116.42 -0.48
CA ASN A 317 -18.04 -115.21 -1.25
C ASN A 317 -17.33 -114.00 -0.56
N LYS A 318 -16.78 -114.10 0.67
CA LYS A 318 -16.63 -112.89 1.53
C LYS A 318 -15.22 -112.35 1.90
N ILE A 319 -14.11 -112.99 1.51
CA ILE A 319 -12.77 -112.63 2.07
C ILE A 319 -11.90 -111.73 1.17
N ASN A 320 -12.10 -111.74 -0.16
CA ASN A 320 -11.02 -111.41 -1.11
C ASN A 320 -10.76 -109.90 -1.40
N ILE A 321 -11.35 -108.96 -0.64
CA ILE A 321 -11.37 -107.53 -1.01
C ILE A 321 -10.30 -106.69 -0.28
N ASN A 322 -9.93 -107.07 0.94
CA ASN A 322 -9.39 -106.13 1.93
C ASN A 322 -7.88 -105.79 1.86
N ILE A 323 -7.18 -106.11 0.75
CA ILE A 323 -5.70 -106.08 0.67
C ILE A 323 -5.16 -105.04 -0.34
N GLN A 324 -5.96 -104.56 -1.30
CA GLN A 324 -5.42 -103.78 -2.43
C GLN A 324 -5.18 -102.28 -2.16
N ASP A 325 -5.91 -101.66 -1.24
CA ASP A 325 -5.97 -100.18 -1.17
C ASP A 325 -4.73 -99.51 -0.54
N GLN A 326 -4.08 -100.16 0.43
CA GLN A 326 -2.99 -99.53 1.22
C GLN A 326 -1.69 -99.28 0.44
N SER A 327 -1.49 -99.91 -0.72
CA SER A 327 -0.21 -99.82 -1.46
C SER A 327 -0.06 -98.55 -2.30
N ARG A 328 -1.10 -97.72 -2.45
CA ARG A 328 -1.14 -96.65 -3.46
C ARG A 328 -0.68 -95.27 -3.00
N GLU A 329 -0.71 -95.01 -1.70
CA GLU A 329 -0.68 -93.64 -1.16
C GLU A 329 0.75 -93.08 -1.01
N LEU A 330 1.71 -93.93 -0.62
CA LEU A 330 3.10 -93.55 -0.30
C LEU A 330 3.94 -93.09 -1.50
N LEU A 331 3.66 -93.58 -2.72
CA LEU A 331 4.43 -93.23 -3.92
C LEU A 331 4.28 -91.74 -4.32
N THR A 332 3.18 -91.11 -3.93
CA THR A 332 2.78 -89.77 -4.40
C THR A 332 3.63 -88.63 -3.82
N GLN A 333 4.24 -88.84 -2.64
CA GLN A 333 4.89 -87.77 -1.88
C GLN A 333 6.36 -87.53 -2.29
N ILE A 334 7.04 -88.54 -2.83
CA ILE A 334 8.47 -88.46 -3.19
C ILE A 334 8.68 -87.52 -4.39
N VAL A 335 7.83 -87.66 -5.42
CA VAL A 335 7.94 -86.94 -6.71
C VAL A 335 7.80 -85.41 -6.57
N GLN A 336 7.16 -84.93 -5.50
CA GLN A 336 6.98 -83.50 -5.25
C GLN A 336 8.28 -82.84 -4.76
N MET A 337 9.03 -83.51 -3.87
CA MET A 337 10.28 -82.99 -3.29
C MET A 337 11.40 -82.83 -4.33
N GLU A 338 11.50 -83.76 -5.28
CA GLU A 338 12.56 -83.75 -6.30
C GLU A 338 12.44 -82.58 -7.30
N ASN A 339 11.21 -82.08 -7.52
CA ASN A 339 10.94 -81.00 -8.47
C ASN A 339 11.28 -79.59 -7.95
N GLU A 340 11.32 -79.39 -6.62
CA GLU A 340 11.69 -78.08 -6.05
C GLU A 340 13.21 -77.89 -6.03
N ILE A 341 13.97 -78.92 -5.66
CA ILE A 341 15.44 -78.90 -5.60
C ILE A 341 16.05 -78.53 -6.97
N ALA A 342 15.58 -79.14 -8.06
CA ALA A 342 16.07 -78.89 -9.41
C ALA A 342 15.85 -77.44 -9.90
N LYS A 343 14.94 -76.69 -9.25
CA LYS A 343 14.57 -75.33 -9.63
C LYS A 343 15.54 -74.28 -9.07
N ASP A 344 16.01 -74.49 -7.85
CA ASP A 344 16.92 -73.56 -7.16
C ASP A 344 18.38 -73.70 -7.63
N GLU A 345 18.83 -74.92 -7.98
CA GLU A 345 20.17 -75.13 -8.54
C GLU A 345 20.40 -74.33 -9.84
N LEU A 346 19.38 -74.25 -10.71
CA LEU A 346 19.39 -73.41 -11.92
C LEU A 346 19.54 -71.92 -11.59
N GLY A 347 18.88 -71.45 -10.53
CA GLY A 347 19.01 -70.07 -10.05
C GLY A 347 20.42 -69.73 -9.58
N VAL A 348 21.06 -70.64 -8.84
CA VAL A 348 22.44 -70.48 -8.35
C VAL A 348 23.44 -70.48 -9.51
N ALA A 349 23.29 -71.38 -10.49
CA ALA A 349 24.14 -71.45 -11.67
C ALA A 349 24.11 -70.15 -12.49
N HIS A 350 22.91 -69.61 -12.75
CA HIS A 350 22.74 -68.39 -13.54
C HIS A 350 23.36 -67.14 -12.87
N LYS A 351 23.35 -67.07 -11.53
CA LYS A 351 24.02 -65.99 -10.79
C LYS A 351 25.55 -66.11 -10.80
N LYS A 352 26.10 -67.33 -10.63
CA LYS A 352 27.55 -67.57 -10.67
C LYS A 352 28.15 -67.23 -12.04
N ALA A 353 27.47 -67.58 -13.14
CA ALA A 353 27.92 -67.25 -14.50
C ALA A 353 28.06 -65.73 -14.73
N LYS A 354 27.09 -64.94 -14.27
CA LYS A 354 27.11 -63.48 -14.44
C LYS A 354 28.24 -62.81 -13.65
N ASN A 355 28.53 -63.28 -12.44
CA ASN A 355 29.63 -62.76 -11.63
C ASN A 355 31.00 -62.97 -12.32
N LYS A 356 31.23 -64.14 -12.94
CA LYS A 356 32.50 -64.45 -13.62
C LYS A 356 32.78 -63.50 -14.79
N GLN A 357 31.76 -63.21 -15.62
CA GLN A 357 31.87 -62.22 -16.71
C GLN A 357 32.23 -60.80 -16.24
N GLN A 358 31.87 -60.44 -15.01
CA GLN A 358 32.22 -59.14 -14.43
C GLN A 358 33.60 -59.14 -13.78
N GLN A 359 34.07 -60.30 -13.29
CA GLN A 359 35.45 -60.50 -12.82
C GLN A 359 36.47 -60.38 -13.97
N GLU A 360 36.18 -61.03 -15.11
CA GLU A 360 37.08 -61.06 -16.29
C GLU A 360 37.33 -59.64 -16.84
N LYS A 361 36.27 -58.80 -16.94
CA LYS A 361 36.40 -57.40 -17.38
C LYS A 361 37.21 -56.49 -16.47
N VAL A 362 37.30 -56.79 -15.16
CA VAL A 362 38.18 -56.03 -14.25
C VAL A 362 39.64 -56.36 -14.55
N SER A 363 39.96 -57.64 -14.74
CA SER A 363 41.34 -58.08 -15.03
C SER A 363 41.88 -57.60 -16.39
N GLU A 364 41.02 -57.31 -17.38
CA GLU A 364 41.44 -56.68 -18.64
C GLU A 364 41.86 -55.22 -18.42
N LEU A 365 41.08 -54.44 -17.66
CA LEU A 365 41.36 -53.03 -17.36
C LEU A 365 42.60 -52.84 -16.48
N GLU A 366 42.80 -53.71 -15.47
CA GLU A 366 44.02 -53.73 -14.65
C GLU A 366 45.26 -53.96 -15.53
N ARG A 367 45.16 -54.83 -16.54
CA ARG A 367 46.27 -55.12 -17.46
C ARG A 367 46.53 -53.98 -18.45
N GLU A 368 45.56 -53.14 -18.78
CA GLU A 368 45.81 -51.92 -19.58
C GLU A 368 46.59 -50.87 -18.77
N ILE A 369 46.26 -50.70 -17.48
CA ILE A 369 46.95 -49.77 -16.58
C ILE A 369 48.45 -50.11 -16.47
N ASP A 370 48.81 -51.37 -16.22
CA ASP A 370 50.22 -51.80 -16.11
C ASP A 370 51.03 -51.54 -17.41
N ASN A 371 50.39 -51.69 -18.58
CA ASN A 371 51.04 -51.40 -19.86
C ASN A 371 51.29 -49.88 -20.04
N THR A 372 50.42 -49.00 -19.52
CA THR A 372 50.68 -47.55 -19.54
C THR A 372 51.80 -47.15 -18.59
N ASN A 373 51.88 -47.74 -17.39
CA ASN A 373 52.96 -47.49 -16.44
C ASN A 373 54.33 -47.88 -17.02
N LEU A 374 54.42 -49.04 -17.69
CA LEU A 374 55.63 -49.51 -18.38
C LEU A 374 56.09 -48.64 -19.57
N LEU A 375 55.23 -47.75 -20.07
CA LEU A 375 55.58 -46.76 -21.10
C LEU A 375 56.20 -45.50 -20.47
N ILE A 376 55.69 -45.06 -19.32
CA ILE A 376 56.17 -43.88 -18.59
C ILE A 376 57.63 -44.09 -18.16
N THR A 377 57.95 -45.23 -17.52
CA THR A 377 59.32 -45.52 -17.01
C THR A 377 60.39 -45.54 -18.11
N LYS A 378 60.01 -45.76 -19.38
CA LYS A 378 60.95 -45.70 -20.51
C LYS A 378 61.29 -44.26 -20.90
N LEU A 379 60.29 -43.38 -20.92
CA LEU A 379 60.45 -41.97 -21.26
C LEU A 379 61.25 -41.20 -20.18
N GLU A 380 61.10 -41.58 -18.92
CA GLU A 380 61.89 -41.03 -17.81
C GLU A 380 63.39 -41.37 -17.94
N GLY A 381 63.73 -42.55 -18.46
CA GLY A 381 65.12 -42.98 -18.70
C GLY A 381 65.83 -42.17 -19.80
N GLU A 382 65.12 -41.84 -20.88
CA GLU A 382 65.69 -41.08 -22.00
C GLU A 382 66.04 -39.63 -21.61
N ILE A 383 65.23 -39.01 -20.74
CA ILE A 383 65.48 -37.67 -20.19
C ILE A 383 66.78 -37.63 -19.36
N HIS A 384 67.09 -38.69 -18.61
CA HIS A 384 68.31 -38.74 -17.79
C HIS A 384 69.60 -38.75 -18.64
N HIS A 385 69.60 -39.43 -19.80
CA HIS A 385 70.73 -39.42 -20.72
C HIS A 385 70.95 -38.09 -21.46
N ALA A 386 69.89 -37.29 -21.66
CA ALA A 386 70.02 -35.97 -22.28
C ALA A 386 70.87 -35.00 -21.43
N ASN A 387 70.62 -34.94 -20.11
CA ASN A 387 71.31 -34.00 -19.21
C ASN A 387 72.83 -34.23 -19.12
N ILE A 388 73.28 -35.49 -19.07
CA ILE A 388 74.71 -35.86 -18.99
C ILE A 388 75.50 -35.37 -20.23
N SER A 389 74.82 -35.12 -21.36
CA SER A 389 75.41 -34.58 -22.59
C SER A 389 75.67 -33.06 -22.54
N VAL A 390 74.93 -32.33 -21.69
CA VAL A 390 75.00 -30.86 -21.59
C VAL A 390 76.22 -30.42 -20.77
N GLU A 391 76.43 -31.02 -19.60
CA GLU A 391 77.53 -30.66 -18.67
C GLU A 391 78.91 -30.72 -19.35
N ARG A 392 79.11 -31.72 -20.23
CA ARG A 392 80.38 -31.94 -20.95
C ARG A 392 80.73 -30.85 -21.98
N LYS A 393 79.78 -29.98 -22.35
CA LYS A 393 80.05 -28.87 -23.29
C LYS A 393 80.43 -27.56 -22.59
N GLN A 394 80.06 -27.39 -21.32
CA GLN A 394 80.30 -26.13 -20.60
C GLN A 394 81.80 -25.90 -20.31
N GLY A 395 82.52 -26.95 -19.90
CA GLY A 395 83.92 -26.84 -19.44
C GLY A 395 84.96 -26.45 -20.49
N ASN A 396 84.60 -26.38 -21.78
CA ASN A 396 85.51 -25.93 -22.83
C ASN A 396 85.58 -24.40 -22.99
N ILE A 397 84.63 -23.66 -22.40
CA ILE A 397 84.53 -22.19 -22.58
C ILE A 397 85.54 -21.45 -21.69
N ASP A 398 85.74 -21.88 -20.45
CA ASP A 398 86.57 -21.20 -19.45
C ASP A 398 88.08 -21.15 -19.80
N ILE A 399 88.54 -22.04 -20.68
CA ILE A 399 89.95 -22.15 -21.08
C ILE A 399 90.37 -21.00 -22.00
N LEU A 400 89.46 -20.40 -22.76
CA LEU A 400 89.78 -19.33 -23.72
C LEU A 400 89.97 -17.96 -23.07
N ASN A 401 89.20 -17.64 -22.01
CA ASN A 401 89.23 -16.32 -21.38
C ASN A 401 90.59 -15.95 -20.76
N LYS A 402 91.35 -16.95 -20.25
CA LYS A 402 92.66 -16.75 -19.58
C LYS A 402 93.83 -16.34 -20.49
N LYS A 403 93.59 -16.06 -21.79
CA LYS A 403 94.61 -15.56 -22.72
C LYS A 403 94.58 -14.04 -22.93
N LEU A 404 93.49 -13.35 -22.60
CA LEU A 404 93.28 -11.96 -23.01
C LEU A 404 93.95 -10.93 -22.07
N GLU A 405 94.07 -11.23 -20.78
CA GLU A 405 94.53 -10.31 -19.73
C GLU A 405 96.02 -9.91 -19.82
N ARG A 406 96.84 -10.59 -20.63
CA ARG A 406 98.31 -10.44 -20.62
C ARG A 406 98.86 -9.31 -21.50
N LEU A 407 98.06 -8.69 -22.36
CA LEU A 407 98.55 -7.74 -23.37
C LEU A 407 98.36 -6.26 -22.99
N ILE A 408 97.82 -5.96 -21.81
CA ILE A 408 97.43 -4.60 -21.39
C ILE A 408 98.49 -3.93 -20.50
N HIS A 409 99.51 -4.68 -20.02
CA HIS A 409 100.44 -4.18 -19.00
C HIS A 409 101.65 -3.39 -19.54
N ASP A 410 102.06 -3.61 -20.79
CA ASP A 410 103.47 -3.42 -21.19
C ASP A 410 103.83 -2.05 -21.83
N CYS A 411 102.93 -1.05 -21.89
CA CYS A 411 103.15 0.20 -22.66
C CYS A 411 102.65 1.49 -21.98
N GLY A 412 103.25 1.89 -20.86
CA GLY A 412 103.09 3.24 -20.28
C GLY A 412 104.18 4.22 -20.74
N GLY A 413 103.85 5.50 -20.94
CA GLY A 413 104.79 6.55 -21.38
C GLY A 413 104.28 7.99 -21.18
N GLN A 414 105.18 8.98 -21.24
CA GLN A 414 104.94 10.39 -20.86
C GLN A 414 105.28 11.42 -21.96
N GLU A 415 104.58 12.56 -21.87
CA GLU A 415 105.00 13.92 -22.28
C GLU A 415 105.20 14.23 -23.77
N ILE A 416 105.29 15.54 -24.07
CA ILE A 416 104.43 16.21 -25.06
C ILE A 416 105.22 17.27 -25.85
N GLY A 417 105.24 17.16 -27.18
CA GLY A 417 105.82 18.14 -28.11
C GLY A 417 104.83 19.20 -28.63
N PRO A 418 105.20 20.01 -29.65
CA PRO A 418 104.33 21.06 -30.17
C PRO A 418 103.14 20.54 -31.00
N LEU A 419 103.26 19.36 -31.64
CA LEU A 419 102.09 18.66 -32.17
C LEU A 419 101.17 18.24 -31.01
N ASP A 420 101.74 17.74 -29.92
CA ASP A 420 100.99 17.35 -28.74
C ASP A 420 100.43 18.57 -27.96
N ALA A 421 100.94 19.79 -28.20
CA ALA A 421 100.31 21.03 -27.75
C ALA A 421 99.05 21.35 -28.57
N GLN A 422 99.04 21.03 -29.87
CA GLN A 422 97.85 21.13 -30.71
C GLN A 422 96.85 20.00 -30.38
N VAL A 423 97.33 18.78 -30.11
CA VAL A 423 96.51 17.68 -29.54
C VAL A 423 96.02 18.06 -28.14
N ASN A 424 96.77 18.77 -27.30
CA ASN A 424 96.29 19.27 -26.01
C ASN A 424 95.21 20.33 -26.15
N ASN A 425 95.27 21.20 -27.16
CA ASN A 425 94.19 22.15 -27.44
C ASN A 425 92.95 21.44 -28.02
N LEU A 426 93.13 20.39 -28.84
CA LEU A 426 92.03 19.52 -29.26
C LEU A 426 91.48 18.68 -28.10
N ASN A 427 92.31 18.18 -27.19
CA ASN A 427 91.91 17.45 -25.98
C ASN A 427 91.24 18.38 -24.96
N LYS A 428 91.57 19.67 -24.92
CA LYS A 428 90.81 20.69 -24.18
C LYS A 428 89.48 21.00 -24.85
N ALA A 429 89.41 21.04 -26.19
CA ALA A 429 88.14 21.21 -26.90
C ALA A 429 87.23 19.97 -26.75
N ILE A 430 87.80 18.77 -26.84
CA ILE A 430 87.14 17.49 -26.53
C ILE A 430 86.76 17.45 -25.06
N GLY A 431 87.63 17.87 -24.14
CA GLY A 431 87.35 17.99 -22.71
C GLY A 431 86.16 18.89 -22.44
N LEU A 432 86.14 20.11 -22.99
CA LEU A 432 84.99 21.02 -22.91
C LEU A 432 83.72 20.41 -23.53
N LYS A 433 83.83 19.60 -24.59
CA LYS A 433 82.67 18.84 -25.11
C LYS A 433 82.29 17.64 -24.24
N GLN A 434 83.22 17.03 -23.53
CA GLN A 434 82.98 15.98 -22.54
C GLN A 434 82.30 16.56 -21.30
N ASP A 435 82.68 17.78 -20.90
CA ASP A 435 82.07 18.56 -19.82
C ASP A 435 80.65 19.02 -20.23
N GLU A 436 80.46 19.57 -21.44
CA GLU A 436 79.13 19.87 -22.00
C GLU A 436 78.23 18.61 -22.07
N ILE A 437 78.78 17.47 -22.49
CA ILE A 437 78.08 16.18 -22.48
C ILE A 437 77.74 15.77 -21.04
N GLY A 438 78.65 15.94 -20.08
CA GLY A 438 78.42 15.65 -18.67
C GLY A 438 77.36 16.55 -18.02
N GLU A 439 77.31 17.84 -18.39
CA GLU A 439 76.25 18.77 -17.97
C GLU A 439 74.89 18.38 -18.58
N LEU A 440 74.85 17.98 -19.86
CA LEU A 440 73.65 17.49 -20.53
C LEU A 440 73.19 16.13 -19.99
N GLU A 441 74.10 15.22 -19.65
CA GLU A 441 73.80 13.95 -18.96
C GLU A 441 73.26 14.22 -17.56
N GLN A 442 73.83 15.17 -16.80
CA GLN A 442 73.28 15.59 -15.51
C GLN A 442 71.94 16.32 -15.61
N GLN A 443 71.68 17.05 -16.70
CA GLN A 443 70.36 17.62 -16.97
C GLN A 443 69.35 16.52 -17.31
N TRP A 444 69.69 15.62 -18.23
CA TRP A 444 68.86 14.48 -18.61
C TRP A 444 68.54 13.57 -17.41
N LEU A 445 69.52 13.30 -16.53
CA LEU A 445 69.30 12.56 -15.30
C LEU A 445 68.40 13.31 -14.31
N ARG A 446 68.44 14.65 -14.25
CA ARG A 446 67.50 15.45 -13.44
C ARG A 446 66.09 15.37 -14.01
N GLU A 447 65.92 15.61 -15.31
CA GLU A 447 64.63 15.51 -16.02
C GLU A 447 64.06 14.08 -15.94
N GLN A 448 64.90 13.04 -16.00
CA GLN A 448 64.48 11.65 -15.82
C GLN A 448 64.06 11.35 -14.37
N ASN A 449 64.76 11.88 -13.37
CA ASN A 449 64.35 11.75 -11.97
C ASN A 449 63.04 12.50 -11.70
N GLU A 450 62.86 13.70 -12.23
CA GLU A 450 61.60 14.44 -12.15
C GLU A 450 60.47 13.69 -12.88
N LEU A 451 60.71 13.10 -14.05
CA LEU A 451 59.75 12.24 -14.73
C LEU A 451 59.36 11.02 -13.88
N VAL A 452 60.33 10.37 -13.20
CA VAL A 452 60.06 9.26 -12.28
C VAL A 452 59.26 9.72 -11.06
N VAL A 453 59.53 10.91 -10.49
CA VAL A 453 58.71 11.49 -9.41
C VAL A 453 57.27 11.73 -9.91
N ASN A 454 57.11 12.37 -11.07
CA ASN A 454 55.81 12.63 -11.68
C ASN A 454 55.03 11.35 -12.01
N ILE A 455 55.69 10.27 -12.44
CA ILE A 455 55.07 8.94 -12.64
C ILE A 455 54.62 8.36 -11.30
N ASN A 456 55.46 8.40 -10.27
CA ASN A 456 55.09 7.93 -8.93
C ASN A 456 53.93 8.73 -8.32
N GLU A 457 53.81 10.03 -8.62
CA GLU A 457 52.67 10.84 -8.20
C GLU A 457 51.40 10.56 -9.02
N ARG A 458 51.52 10.41 -10.34
CA ARG A 458 50.43 9.93 -11.21
C ARG A 458 49.86 8.61 -10.69
N ASP A 459 50.70 7.68 -10.27
CA ASP A 459 50.27 6.35 -9.85
C ASP A 459 49.64 6.36 -8.46
N LYS A 460 50.15 7.15 -7.51
CA LYS A 460 49.45 7.45 -6.24
C LYS A 460 48.09 8.11 -6.48
N LEU A 461 48.00 9.03 -7.44
CA LEU A 461 46.74 9.67 -7.81
C LEU A 461 45.77 8.66 -8.44
N ALA A 462 46.25 7.77 -9.32
CA ALA A 462 45.45 6.69 -9.91
C ALA A 462 44.93 5.73 -8.82
N GLU A 463 45.76 5.31 -7.86
CA GLU A 463 45.32 4.56 -6.69
C GLU A 463 44.22 5.29 -5.92
N SER A 464 44.41 6.60 -5.65
CA SER A 464 43.41 7.43 -4.97
C SER A 464 42.07 7.49 -5.72
N VAL A 465 42.11 7.59 -7.06
CA VAL A 465 40.92 7.55 -7.92
C VAL A 465 40.24 6.18 -7.87
N THR A 466 40.98 5.06 -7.92
CA THR A 466 40.34 3.74 -7.75
C THR A 466 39.73 3.55 -6.35
N ARG A 467 40.34 4.12 -5.30
CA ARG A 467 39.79 4.12 -3.94
C ARG A 467 38.50 4.95 -3.86
N ILE A 468 38.48 6.15 -4.44
CA ILE A 468 37.29 7.00 -4.49
C ILE A 468 36.17 6.32 -5.30
N ASN A 469 36.49 5.71 -6.44
CA ASN A 469 35.50 4.96 -7.24
C ASN A 469 34.93 3.74 -6.49
N LYS A 470 35.75 3.02 -5.72
CA LYS A 470 35.29 1.95 -4.82
C LYS A 470 34.38 2.49 -3.71
N GLN A 471 34.74 3.63 -3.10
CA GLN A 471 33.91 4.29 -2.08
C GLN A 471 32.58 4.79 -2.66
N LEU A 472 32.59 5.37 -3.86
CA LEU A 472 31.38 5.81 -4.58
C LEU A 472 30.46 4.62 -4.89
N SER A 473 31.01 3.50 -5.37
CA SER A 473 30.25 2.26 -5.59
C SER A 473 29.61 1.71 -4.30
N ILE A 474 30.34 1.74 -3.18
CA ILE A 474 29.79 1.37 -1.87
C ILE A 474 28.68 2.34 -1.42
N LEU A 475 28.84 3.64 -1.66
CA LEU A 475 27.86 4.66 -1.30
C LEU A 475 26.60 4.59 -2.18
N THR A 476 26.71 4.34 -3.49
CA THR A 476 25.55 4.14 -4.36
C THR A 476 24.81 2.84 -4.03
N GLN A 477 25.52 1.75 -3.71
CA GLN A 477 24.88 0.53 -3.19
C GLN A 477 24.18 0.76 -1.84
N LYS A 478 24.77 1.52 -0.91
CA LYS A 478 24.11 1.91 0.35
C LYS A 478 22.89 2.78 0.10
N LYS A 479 22.96 3.75 -0.81
CA LYS A 479 21.82 4.58 -1.21
C LYS A 479 20.69 3.70 -1.76
N LEU A 480 20.97 2.78 -2.68
CA LEU A 480 19.97 1.88 -3.25
C LEU A 480 19.30 0.97 -2.19
N ARG A 481 20.01 0.55 -1.14
CA ARG A 481 19.39 -0.17 0.00
C ARG A 481 18.43 0.74 0.77
N ILE A 482 18.88 1.95 1.13
CA ILE A 482 18.07 2.93 1.87
C ILE A 482 16.85 3.38 1.04
N ASP A 483 17.01 3.63 -0.26
CA ASP A 483 15.92 3.96 -1.19
C ASP A 483 14.87 2.82 -1.23
N ASN A 484 15.32 1.55 -1.24
CA ASN A 484 14.43 0.38 -1.19
C ASN A 484 13.76 0.21 0.18
N GLU A 485 14.48 0.43 1.28
CA GLU A 485 13.92 0.40 2.65
C GLU A 485 12.85 1.48 2.83
N ILE A 486 13.08 2.69 2.32
CA ILE A 486 12.08 3.77 2.26
C ILE A 486 10.88 3.34 1.41
N ALA A 487 11.11 2.77 0.22
CA ALA A 487 10.03 2.31 -0.66
C ALA A 487 9.20 1.15 -0.07
N ILE A 488 9.76 0.35 0.85
CA ILE A 488 9.03 -0.65 1.63
C ILE A 488 8.19 0.04 2.72
N GLN A 489 8.81 0.92 3.52
CA GLN A 489 8.10 1.69 4.57
C GLN A 489 6.97 2.56 4.00
N GLU A 490 7.10 3.09 2.78
CA GLU A 490 6.03 3.82 2.11
C GLU A 490 4.86 2.92 1.67
N ARG A 491 5.11 1.65 1.32
CA ARG A 491 4.05 0.66 1.06
C ARG A 491 3.33 0.32 2.35
N GLU A 492 4.07 -0.09 3.39
CA GLU A 492 3.54 -0.38 4.73
C GLU A 492 2.70 0.79 5.26
N LYS A 493 3.21 2.02 5.19
CA LYS A 493 2.50 3.26 5.55
C LYS A 493 1.23 3.49 4.73
N ASN A 494 1.20 3.07 3.45
CA ASN A 494 0.01 3.21 2.60
C ASN A 494 -0.98 2.06 2.80
N ASP A 495 -0.54 0.88 3.22
CA ASP A 495 -1.41 -0.24 3.60
C ASP A 495 -2.04 -0.01 4.98
N LEU A 496 -1.25 0.43 5.97
CA LEU A 496 -1.76 0.91 7.27
C LEU A 496 -2.77 2.06 7.11
N LYS A 497 -2.61 2.96 6.11
CA LYS A 497 -3.64 3.98 5.79
C LYS A 497 -4.92 3.36 5.22
N LYS A 498 -4.84 2.29 4.42
CA LYS A 498 -6.04 1.57 3.93
C LYS A 498 -6.75 0.92 5.12
N GLU A 499 -6.02 0.21 5.96
CA GLU A 499 -6.54 -0.42 7.19
C GLU A 499 -7.20 0.60 8.12
N LEU A 500 -6.52 1.73 8.38
CA LEU A 500 -7.09 2.83 9.17
C LEU A 500 -8.36 3.40 8.54
N LYS A 501 -8.43 3.52 7.20
CA LYS A 501 -9.66 3.90 6.49
C LYS A 501 -10.75 2.83 6.57
N HIS A 502 -10.41 1.54 6.53
CA HIS A 502 -11.35 0.45 6.74
C HIS A 502 -11.92 0.50 8.17
N LEU A 503 -11.06 0.63 9.18
CA LEU A 503 -11.47 0.79 10.58
C LEU A 503 -12.31 2.06 10.79
N GLN A 504 -12.01 3.17 10.12
CA GLN A 504 -12.88 4.36 10.13
C GLN A 504 -14.24 4.09 9.50
N ASN A 505 -14.30 3.41 8.35
CA ASN A 505 -15.56 3.01 7.73
C ASN A 505 -16.35 2.09 8.66
N ASP A 506 -15.71 1.09 9.30
CA ASP A 506 -16.36 0.18 10.24
C ASP A 506 -16.81 0.88 11.52
N ILE A 507 -16.06 1.85 12.05
CA ILE A 507 -16.52 2.72 13.16
C ILE A 507 -17.75 3.53 12.73
N THR A 508 -17.76 4.12 11.53
CA THR A 508 -18.96 4.84 11.05
C THR A 508 -20.15 3.88 10.85
N ARG A 509 -19.92 2.68 10.33
CA ARG A 509 -20.94 1.64 10.18
C ARG A 509 -21.50 1.22 11.54
N ILE A 510 -20.65 0.89 12.51
CA ILE A 510 -21.02 0.55 13.88
C ILE A 510 -21.82 1.70 14.50
N ASN A 511 -21.37 2.94 14.37
CA ASN A 511 -22.11 4.11 14.86
C ASN A 511 -23.49 4.27 14.18
N THR A 512 -23.62 3.97 12.88
CA THR A 512 -24.95 3.95 12.22
C THR A 512 -25.82 2.77 12.66
N MET A 513 -25.24 1.64 13.06
CA MET A 513 -25.98 0.52 13.65
C MET A 513 -26.43 0.85 15.08
N ILE A 514 -25.56 1.41 15.92
CA ILE A 514 -25.90 1.91 17.26
C ILE A 514 -26.99 2.99 17.19
N ALA A 515 -26.90 3.93 16.24
CA ALA A 515 -27.93 4.94 16.05
C ALA A 515 -29.28 4.33 15.65
N LYS A 516 -29.29 3.32 14.76
CA LYS A 516 -30.50 2.57 14.41
C LYS A 516 -31.06 1.80 15.60
N GLU A 517 -30.21 1.06 16.30
CA GLU A 517 -30.59 0.26 17.46
C GLU A 517 -31.21 1.12 18.55
N LYS A 518 -30.64 2.31 18.79
CA LYS A 518 -31.20 3.31 19.71
C LYS A 518 -32.55 3.87 19.23
N THR A 519 -32.74 4.09 17.93
CA THR A 519 -34.07 4.50 17.42
C THR A 519 -35.11 3.38 17.48
N THR A 520 -34.70 2.10 17.38
CA THR A 520 -35.61 0.97 17.61
C THR A 520 -35.87 0.71 19.09
N GLU A 521 -34.88 0.93 19.96
CA GLU A 521 -35.04 0.94 21.43
C GLU A 521 -36.03 2.04 21.85
N GLU A 522 -35.83 3.27 21.38
CA GLU A 522 -36.77 4.39 21.61
C GLU A 522 -38.16 4.13 21.04
N TYR A 523 -38.27 3.47 19.88
CA TYR A 523 -39.57 3.09 19.32
C TYR A 523 -40.27 2.02 20.19
N LEU A 524 -39.56 0.94 20.56
CA LEU A 524 -40.10 -0.16 21.37
C LEU A 524 -40.43 0.29 22.81
N ASP A 525 -39.63 1.18 23.41
CA ASP A 525 -39.91 1.78 24.71
C ASP A 525 -41.18 2.66 24.66
N ASN A 526 -41.42 3.38 23.56
CA ASN A 526 -42.68 4.10 23.35
C ASN A 526 -43.87 3.17 23.05
N GLU A 527 -43.69 2.09 22.29
CA GLU A 527 -44.73 1.08 22.03
C GLU A 527 -45.10 0.30 23.32
N ASN A 528 -44.12 -0.03 24.16
CA ASN A 528 -44.33 -0.61 25.49
C ASN A 528 -45.10 0.35 26.40
N LYS A 529 -44.79 1.65 26.42
CA LYS A 529 -45.56 2.65 27.19
C LYS A 529 -46.99 2.82 26.69
N LEU A 530 -47.20 2.80 25.36
CA LEU A 530 -48.55 2.88 24.79
C LEU A 530 -49.38 1.64 25.13
N THR A 531 -48.80 0.44 25.00
CA THR A 531 -49.47 -0.81 25.39
C THR A 531 -49.68 -0.90 26.90
N GLU A 532 -48.75 -0.44 27.74
CA GLU A 532 -48.96 -0.29 29.19
C GLU A 532 -50.14 0.65 29.51
N ILE A 533 -50.20 1.82 28.86
CA ILE A 533 -51.31 2.78 29.03
C ILE A 533 -52.65 2.16 28.59
N ASP A 534 -52.68 1.39 27.50
CA ASP A 534 -53.89 0.72 27.02
C ASP A 534 -54.27 -0.49 27.89
N PHE A 535 -53.30 -1.24 28.44
CA PHE A 535 -53.56 -2.26 29.47
C PHE A 535 -54.11 -1.64 30.76
N ILE A 536 -53.56 -0.51 31.22
CA ILE A 536 -54.07 0.23 32.39
C ILE A 536 -55.49 0.77 32.11
N ARG A 537 -55.79 1.19 30.88
CA ARG A 537 -57.15 1.62 30.50
C ARG A 537 -58.12 0.43 30.51
N SER A 538 -57.77 -0.66 29.84
CA SER A 538 -58.57 -1.90 29.80
C SER A 538 -58.80 -2.49 31.19
N LEU A 539 -57.78 -2.48 32.05
CA LEU A 539 -57.88 -2.91 33.45
C LEU A 539 -58.88 -2.03 34.22
N LYS A 540 -58.81 -0.70 34.08
CA LYS A 540 -59.79 0.23 34.69
C LYS A 540 -61.20 0.05 34.14
N GLU A 541 -61.34 -0.21 32.85
CA GLU A 541 -62.63 -0.54 32.23
C GLU A 541 -63.21 -1.81 32.86
N LYS A 542 -62.39 -2.85 33.09
CA LYS A 542 -62.81 -4.08 33.79
C LYS A 542 -63.02 -3.91 35.30
N GLU A 543 -62.29 -3.03 35.98
CA GLU A 543 -62.59 -2.62 37.35
C GLU A 543 -63.96 -1.93 37.42
N THR A 544 -64.29 -1.04 36.47
CA THR A 544 -65.62 -0.43 36.41
C THR A 544 -66.72 -1.42 36.07
N GLU A 545 -66.53 -2.33 35.09
CA GLU A 545 -67.49 -3.41 34.81
C GLU A 545 -67.73 -4.33 36.03
N ALA A 546 -66.67 -4.64 36.79
CA ALA A 546 -66.77 -5.44 38.00
C ALA A 546 -67.52 -4.71 39.13
N ALA A 547 -67.27 -3.41 39.33
CA ALA A 547 -68.02 -2.58 40.27
C ALA A 547 -69.52 -2.49 39.88
N ASP A 548 -69.79 -2.28 38.58
CA ASP A 548 -71.12 -2.26 37.99
C ASP A 548 -71.86 -3.60 38.16
N LEU A 549 -71.15 -4.72 38.15
CA LEU A 549 -71.70 -6.06 38.38
C LEU A 549 -71.92 -6.30 39.88
N GLN A 550 -71.01 -5.85 40.75
CA GLN A 550 -71.19 -5.94 42.19
C GLN A 550 -72.42 -5.12 42.64
N GLU A 551 -72.60 -3.90 42.13
CA GLU A 551 -73.77 -3.08 42.47
C GLU A 551 -75.10 -3.74 42.01
N LYS A 552 -75.08 -4.50 40.91
CA LYS A 552 -76.22 -5.32 40.45
C LYS A 552 -76.45 -6.55 41.33
N VAL A 553 -75.39 -7.18 41.84
CA VAL A 553 -75.49 -8.29 42.81
C VAL A 553 -76.03 -7.78 44.15
N ASP A 554 -75.55 -6.65 44.65
CA ASP A 554 -76.00 -6.06 45.92
C ASP A 554 -77.48 -5.67 45.86
N LYS A 555 -77.94 -5.12 44.73
CA LYS A 555 -79.36 -4.88 44.44
C LYS A 555 -80.16 -6.18 44.47
N ALA A 556 -79.74 -7.21 43.73
CA ALA A 556 -80.43 -8.50 43.69
C ALA A 556 -80.42 -9.26 45.03
N LEU A 557 -79.38 -9.08 45.86
CA LEU A 557 -79.34 -9.60 47.23
C LEU A 557 -80.36 -8.88 48.11
N LYS A 558 -80.48 -7.55 47.99
CA LYS A 558 -81.48 -6.79 48.71
C LYS A 558 -82.91 -7.15 48.26
N ASP A 559 -83.17 -7.20 46.96
CA ASP A 559 -84.47 -7.62 46.42
C ASP A 559 -84.88 -9.01 46.94
N LYS A 560 -83.90 -9.92 47.11
CA LYS A 560 -84.08 -11.23 47.74
C LYS A 560 -84.37 -11.16 49.25
N GLU A 561 -83.72 -10.26 50.00
CA GLU A 561 -83.99 -10.06 51.44
C GLU A 561 -85.38 -9.44 51.68
N ASP A 562 -85.79 -8.51 50.82
CA ASP A 562 -87.13 -7.93 50.82
C ASP A 562 -88.18 -9.02 50.48
N LEU A 563 -87.97 -9.83 49.42
CA LEU A 563 -88.84 -10.97 49.08
C LEU A 563 -88.89 -12.08 50.14
N LEU A 564 -87.79 -12.34 50.85
CA LEU A 564 -87.77 -13.28 51.98
C LEU A 564 -88.56 -12.73 53.17
N SER A 565 -88.55 -11.42 53.38
CA SER A 565 -89.35 -10.75 54.40
C SER A 565 -90.85 -10.83 54.06
N GLU A 566 -91.23 -10.56 52.80
CA GLU A 566 -92.59 -10.77 52.31
C GLU A 566 -93.04 -12.24 52.46
N LEU A 567 -92.17 -13.21 52.14
CA LEU A 567 -92.48 -14.64 52.31
C LEU A 567 -92.78 -14.98 53.78
N VAL A 568 -91.98 -14.49 54.73
CA VAL A 568 -92.21 -14.71 56.17
C VAL A 568 -93.52 -14.06 56.64
N GLU A 569 -93.91 -12.91 56.09
CA GLU A 569 -95.23 -12.34 56.34
C GLU A 569 -96.35 -13.22 55.76
N VAL A 570 -96.21 -13.73 54.54
CA VAL A 570 -97.17 -14.65 53.92
C VAL A 570 -97.31 -15.95 54.73
N GLU A 571 -96.21 -16.61 55.10
CA GLU A 571 -96.21 -17.79 55.97
C GLU A 571 -96.92 -17.53 57.31
N ARG A 572 -96.69 -16.36 57.92
CA ARG A 572 -97.39 -15.93 59.12
C ARG A 572 -98.89 -15.75 58.90
N THR A 573 -99.33 -15.26 57.74
CA THR A 573 -100.78 -15.23 57.41
C THR A 573 -101.35 -16.62 57.18
N ILE A 574 -100.59 -17.55 56.59
CA ILE A 574 -101.01 -18.94 56.37
C ILE A 574 -101.24 -19.63 57.72
N MET A 575 -100.30 -19.56 58.66
CA MET A 575 -100.48 -20.13 60.01
C MET A 575 -101.70 -19.53 60.75
N LEU A 576 -101.99 -18.24 60.56
CA LEU A 576 -103.18 -17.59 61.10
C LEU A 576 -104.49 -18.10 60.46
N TRP A 577 -104.46 -18.56 59.21
CA TRP A 577 -105.60 -19.20 58.56
C TRP A 577 -105.74 -20.68 58.94
N GLU A 578 -104.65 -21.45 58.98
CA GLU A 578 -104.66 -22.84 59.45
C GLU A 578 -105.25 -22.95 60.86
N LYS A 579 -104.84 -22.06 61.78
CA LYS A 579 -105.38 -22.03 63.14
C LYS A 579 -106.88 -21.70 63.19
N LYS A 580 -107.41 -20.90 62.25
CA LYS A 580 -108.86 -20.69 62.12
C LYS A 580 -109.56 -21.96 61.62
N VAL A 581 -108.98 -22.65 60.64
CA VAL A 581 -109.54 -23.92 60.11
C VAL A 581 -109.57 -25.00 61.18
N GLN A 582 -108.53 -25.15 61.98
CA GLN A 582 -108.48 -26.10 63.10
C GLN A 582 -109.63 -25.85 64.10
N LEU A 583 -109.86 -24.60 64.51
CA LEU A 583 -110.99 -24.24 65.37
C LEU A 583 -112.37 -24.54 64.74
N CYS A 584 -112.50 -24.39 63.41
CA CYS A 584 -113.69 -24.79 62.68
C CYS A 584 -113.89 -26.32 62.61
N GLU A 585 -112.80 -27.10 62.54
CA GLU A 585 -112.89 -28.56 62.63
C GLU A 585 -113.22 -29.06 64.04
N GLU A 586 -112.62 -28.48 65.08
CA GLU A 586 -112.90 -28.86 66.47
C GLU A 586 -114.36 -28.57 66.84
N THR A 587 -114.86 -27.37 66.48
CA THR A 587 -116.27 -27.03 66.67
C THR A 587 -117.20 -27.96 65.88
N LYS A 588 -116.89 -28.30 64.62
CA LYS A 588 -117.67 -29.32 63.88
C LYS A 588 -117.66 -30.69 64.56
N LYS A 589 -116.49 -31.20 64.95
CA LYS A 589 -116.33 -32.52 65.59
C LYS A 589 -117.06 -32.61 66.93
N SER A 590 -117.28 -31.49 67.62
CA SER A 590 -118.11 -31.44 68.83
C SER A 590 -119.63 -31.54 68.57
N VAL A 591 -120.07 -31.21 67.35
CA VAL A 591 -121.49 -31.23 66.93
C VAL A 591 -121.90 -32.58 66.31
N ASP A 592 -120.99 -33.26 65.59
CA ASP A 592 -121.28 -34.57 64.95
C ASP A 592 -121.39 -35.77 65.94
N CYS A 593 -121.40 -35.53 67.25
CA CYS A 593 -121.38 -36.54 68.32
C CYS A 593 -122.78 -37.06 68.74
N ASP A 594 -123.63 -37.43 67.79
CA ASP A 594 -125.03 -37.82 68.08
C ASP A 594 -125.20 -39.28 68.58
N ILE A 595 -125.59 -39.38 69.85
CA ILE A 595 -125.87 -40.63 70.57
C ILE A 595 -127.27 -41.13 70.18
N GLY A 596 -127.35 -42.19 69.34
CA GLY A 596 -128.66 -42.79 69.01
C GLY A 596 -128.71 -43.92 67.98
N GLN A 597 -127.65 -44.18 67.20
CA GLN A 597 -127.73 -45.09 66.03
C GLN A 597 -128.03 -46.57 66.35
N GLY A 598 -127.91 -47.02 67.60
CA GLY A 598 -128.06 -48.43 67.99
C GLY A 598 -129.45 -49.01 67.69
N GLU A 599 -130.52 -48.29 68.06
CA GLU A 599 -131.91 -48.77 67.92
C GLU A 599 -132.32 -48.93 66.45
N MET A 600 -131.86 -48.02 65.60
CA MET A 600 -132.21 -47.96 64.18
C MET A 600 -131.69 -49.17 63.37
N ASN A 601 -130.68 -49.89 63.85
CA ASN A 601 -130.17 -51.11 63.19
C ASN A 601 -130.93 -52.39 63.56
N VAL A 602 -131.58 -52.43 64.73
CA VAL A 602 -132.43 -53.57 65.13
C VAL A 602 -133.69 -53.61 64.27
N MET A 603 -134.35 -52.46 64.08
CA MET A 603 -135.53 -52.32 63.21
C MET A 603 -135.28 -52.80 61.77
N ARG A 604 -134.07 -52.58 61.21
CA ARG A 604 -133.74 -52.97 59.83
C ARG A 604 -133.76 -54.50 59.60
N HIS A 605 -133.45 -55.30 60.61
CA HIS A 605 -133.32 -56.75 60.44
C HIS A 605 -134.67 -57.48 60.36
N GLU A 606 -135.69 -57.06 61.11
CA GLU A 606 -137.01 -57.72 61.07
C GLU A 606 -137.80 -57.37 59.80
N ILE A 607 -137.57 -56.19 59.20
CA ILE A 607 -138.18 -55.81 57.91
C ILE A 607 -137.78 -56.80 56.82
N HIS A 608 -136.49 -57.10 56.67
CA HIS A 608 -135.99 -57.98 55.61
C HIS A 608 -136.57 -59.40 55.69
N ARG A 609 -136.83 -59.88 56.91
CA ARG A 609 -137.46 -61.18 57.19
C ARG A 609 -138.91 -61.26 56.69
N MET A 610 -139.62 -60.13 56.56
CA MET A 610 -140.96 -60.06 55.97
C MET A 610 -140.93 -59.98 54.44
N GLU A 611 -139.91 -59.36 53.83
CA GLU A 611 -139.80 -59.20 52.37
C GLU A 611 -139.73 -60.55 51.64
N VAL A 612 -138.98 -61.51 52.19
CA VAL A 612 -138.87 -62.87 51.64
C VAL A 612 -140.23 -63.57 51.56
N ARG A 613 -141.14 -63.30 52.52
CA ARG A 613 -142.49 -63.88 52.55
C ARG A 613 -143.45 -63.25 51.53
N LYS A 614 -143.19 -62.00 51.12
CA LYS A 614 -143.96 -61.28 50.09
C LYS A 614 -143.67 -61.78 48.67
N SER A 615 -142.42 -62.16 48.38
CA SER A 615 -141.97 -62.62 47.06
C SER A 615 -142.78 -63.82 46.54
N SER A 616 -142.99 -64.83 47.38
CA SER A 616 -143.75 -66.06 47.07
C SER A 616 -145.19 -65.80 46.59
N LEU A 617 -145.78 -64.66 46.99
CA LEU A 617 -147.16 -64.28 46.65
C LEU A 617 -147.29 -63.66 45.25
N LEU A 618 -146.25 -62.96 44.77
CA LEU A 618 -146.24 -62.34 43.43
C LEU A 618 -146.31 -63.38 42.30
N GLN A 619 -145.71 -64.55 42.49
CA GLN A 619 -145.68 -65.62 41.49
C GLN A 619 -147.05 -66.26 41.21
N GLN A 620 -148.08 -65.96 42.02
CA GLN A 620 -149.47 -66.33 41.72
C GLN A 620 -150.21 -65.25 40.92
N GLN A 621 -149.81 -63.98 41.04
CA GLN A 621 -150.48 -62.84 40.41
C GLN A 621 -150.25 -62.77 38.89
N GLU A 622 -149.11 -63.29 38.42
CA GLU A 622 -148.69 -63.28 37.01
C GLU A 622 -149.63 -64.07 36.08
N ARG A 623 -150.37 -65.06 36.62
CA ARG A 623 -151.38 -65.84 35.88
C ARG A 623 -152.67 -65.06 35.55
N LEU A 624 -152.87 -63.89 36.14
CA LEU A 624 -154.15 -63.15 36.04
C LEU A 624 -154.12 -62.03 35.00
N ILE A 625 -152.93 -61.52 34.64
CA ILE A 625 -152.79 -60.30 33.82
C ILE A 625 -152.82 -60.60 32.31
N GLN A 626 -152.45 -61.80 31.87
CA GLN A 626 -152.61 -62.26 30.46
C GLN A 626 -154.07 -62.25 29.95
N ALA A 627 -155.06 -62.05 30.84
CA ALA A 627 -156.47 -61.96 30.48
C ALA A 627 -156.96 -60.55 30.11
N LEU A 628 -156.17 -59.48 30.29
CA LEU A 628 -156.66 -58.09 30.24
C LEU A 628 -155.98 -57.15 29.21
N GLU A 629 -155.12 -57.66 28.32
CA GLU A 629 -154.46 -56.86 27.26
C GLU A 629 -155.40 -56.31 26.15
N ARG A 630 -156.72 -56.55 26.19
CA ARG A 630 -157.60 -56.46 24.99
C ARG A 630 -158.85 -55.57 25.08
N SER A 631 -159.10 -54.82 26.15
CA SER A 631 -160.41 -54.20 26.39
C SER A 631 -160.52 -52.67 26.21
N VAL A 632 -159.65 -51.84 26.80
CA VAL A 632 -159.91 -50.37 26.90
C VAL A 632 -158.72 -49.47 26.51
N SER A 633 -158.14 -49.72 25.35
CA SER A 633 -157.46 -48.66 24.56
C SER A 633 -158.49 -47.71 23.93
N LYS A 634 -159.37 -47.08 24.74
CA LYS A 634 -160.43 -46.18 24.26
C LYS A 634 -161.02 -45.18 25.28
N ARG A 635 -160.14 -44.30 25.79
CA ARG A 635 -160.38 -42.85 25.99
C ARG A 635 -159.01 -42.21 26.32
N ASP A 636 -158.47 -41.38 25.46
CA ASP A 636 -158.87 -39.99 25.17
C ASP A 636 -158.43 -39.03 26.29
N THR A 637 -157.76 -37.92 26.04
CA THR A 637 -156.94 -37.45 24.90
C THR A 637 -156.52 -36.02 25.27
N ILE A 638 -155.24 -35.64 25.11
CA ILE A 638 -154.80 -34.23 24.91
C ILE A 638 -155.01 -33.36 26.19
N VAL A 639 -154.07 -32.57 26.69
CA VAL A 639 -153.33 -31.41 26.16
C VAL A 639 -152.01 -31.31 26.98
N ASN A 640 -150.82 -30.91 26.51
CA ASN A 640 -150.12 -30.95 25.21
C ASN A 640 -148.60 -30.71 25.50
N GLN A 641 -147.63 -31.30 24.78
CA GLN A 641 -146.93 -30.77 23.57
C GLN A 641 -146.34 -29.35 23.70
N SER A 642 -145.20 -29.00 23.10
CA SER A 642 -144.40 -29.60 21.99
C SER A 642 -142.90 -29.17 22.14
N ASN A 643 -141.84 -29.64 21.46
CA ASN A 643 -141.53 -30.64 20.41
C ASN A 643 -140.01 -31.02 20.58
N VAL A 644 -139.37 -32.11 20.11
CA VAL A 644 -139.58 -33.13 19.03
C VAL A 644 -138.98 -32.76 17.65
N LEU A 645 -138.45 -33.77 16.93
CA LEU A 645 -137.75 -33.78 15.60
C LEU A 645 -136.21 -33.52 15.65
N GLN A 646 -135.32 -34.47 15.25
CA GLN A 646 -134.76 -34.75 13.88
C GLN A 646 -133.33 -34.16 13.67
N SER A 647 -132.44 -34.60 12.76
CA SER A 647 -132.36 -35.80 11.89
C SER A 647 -130.87 -36.15 11.58
N ARG A 648 -130.65 -37.23 10.82
CA ARG A 648 -129.36 -37.80 10.40
C ARG A 648 -128.63 -37.00 9.29
N LYS A 649 -127.36 -37.39 9.11
CA LYS A 649 -126.47 -37.35 7.92
C LYS A 649 -125.65 -36.07 7.71
N ASP A 650 -124.35 -36.28 7.61
CA ASP A 650 -123.72 -36.21 6.29
C ASP A 650 -122.73 -37.38 6.08
N LYS A 651 -122.60 -37.92 4.86
CA LYS A 651 -121.76 -39.13 4.62
C LYS A 651 -121.21 -39.31 3.19
N SER A 652 -121.30 -38.27 2.35
CA SER A 652 -120.94 -38.30 0.91
C SER A 652 -119.56 -37.72 0.60
N GLN A 653 -119.07 -36.75 1.39
CA GLN A 653 -117.85 -35.97 1.07
C GLN A 653 -116.56 -36.81 1.00
N ILE A 654 -116.42 -37.81 1.88
CA ILE A 654 -115.14 -38.47 2.19
C ILE A 654 -114.62 -39.35 1.04
N ARG A 655 -115.50 -39.90 0.20
CA ARG A 655 -115.07 -40.81 -0.89
C ARG A 655 -114.40 -40.08 -2.06
N ILE A 656 -114.75 -38.82 -2.28
CA ILE A 656 -114.21 -38.00 -3.37
C ILE A 656 -112.91 -37.29 -2.94
N THR A 657 -112.80 -36.86 -1.68
CA THR A 657 -111.56 -36.29 -1.13
C THR A 657 -110.46 -37.36 -1.02
N ALA A 658 -110.79 -38.60 -0.61
CA ALA A 658 -109.85 -39.71 -0.59
C ALA A 658 -109.23 -39.99 -1.97
N GLN A 659 -110.06 -40.03 -3.03
CA GLN A 659 -109.57 -40.28 -4.38
C GLN A 659 -108.62 -39.16 -4.88
N ARG A 660 -108.96 -37.89 -4.61
CA ARG A 660 -108.09 -36.75 -4.93
C ARG A 660 -106.78 -36.76 -4.12
N HIS A 661 -106.82 -37.20 -2.87
CA HIS A 661 -105.60 -37.41 -2.07
C HIS A 661 -104.72 -38.51 -2.66
N ILE A 662 -105.28 -39.63 -3.14
CA ILE A 662 -104.52 -40.72 -3.76
C ILE A 662 -103.80 -40.24 -5.03
N ASP A 663 -104.44 -39.48 -5.91
CA ASP A 663 -103.79 -38.98 -7.15
C ASP A 663 -102.91 -37.73 -6.92
N GLY A 664 -103.06 -37.06 -5.78
CA GLY A 664 -102.07 -36.12 -5.23
C GLY A 664 -100.83 -36.83 -4.69
N LEU A 665 -101.02 -37.92 -3.95
CA LEU A 665 -99.96 -38.77 -3.41
C LEU A 665 -99.18 -39.47 -4.53
N LYS A 666 -99.82 -39.95 -5.61
CA LYS A 666 -99.10 -40.50 -6.78
C LYS A 666 -98.20 -39.47 -7.46
N ARG A 667 -98.65 -38.21 -7.57
CA ARG A 667 -97.80 -37.12 -8.12
C ARG A 667 -96.67 -36.75 -7.18
N LYS A 668 -96.93 -36.66 -5.87
CA LYS A 668 -95.86 -36.50 -4.86
C LYS A 668 -94.88 -37.68 -4.89
N LEU A 669 -95.34 -38.93 -5.05
CA LEU A 669 -94.49 -40.12 -5.17
C LEU A 669 -93.62 -40.07 -6.44
N LYS A 670 -94.13 -39.56 -7.56
CA LYS A 670 -93.33 -39.41 -8.79
C LYS A 670 -92.28 -38.30 -8.65
N ALA A 671 -92.61 -37.18 -8.01
CA ALA A 671 -91.64 -36.14 -7.65
C ALA A 671 -90.60 -36.66 -6.65
N ILE A 672 -91.01 -37.35 -5.58
CA ILE A 672 -90.11 -37.99 -4.60
C ILE A 672 -89.21 -39.02 -5.28
N LYS A 673 -89.67 -39.78 -6.27
CA LYS A 673 -88.81 -40.68 -7.05
C LYS A 673 -87.81 -39.94 -7.95
N GLN A 674 -88.15 -38.76 -8.47
CA GLN A 674 -87.24 -37.97 -9.30
C GLN A 674 -86.21 -37.21 -8.45
N ASN A 675 -86.63 -36.63 -7.32
CA ASN A 675 -85.74 -36.09 -6.30
C ASN A 675 -84.88 -37.18 -5.64
N SER A 676 -85.41 -38.40 -5.46
CA SER A 676 -84.61 -39.54 -4.99
C SER A 676 -83.58 -39.98 -6.02
N ALA A 677 -83.78 -39.71 -7.32
CA ALA A 677 -82.79 -39.98 -8.35
C ALA A 677 -81.69 -38.89 -8.35
N SER A 678 -82.07 -37.61 -8.30
CA SER A 678 -81.06 -36.54 -8.18
C SER A 678 -80.30 -36.62 -6.86
N CYS A 679 -80.95 -36.98 -5.75
CA CYS A 679 -80.26 -37.20 -4.48
C CYS A 679 -79.41 -38.48 -4.47
N THR A 680 -79.64 -39.48 -5.34
CA THR A 680 -78.67 -40.57 -5.54
C THR A 680 -77.51 -40.15 -6.42
N GLU A 681 -77.73 -39.34 -7.47
CA GLU A 681 -76.65 -38.77 -8.29
C GLU A 681 -75.78 -37.79 -7.46
N GLU A 682 -76.41 -36.97 -6.61
CA GLU A 682 -75.74 -36.11 -5.62
C GLU A 682 -74.99 -36.95 -4.58
N LEU A 683 -75.56 -38.06 -4.10
CA LEU A 683 -74.86 -38.98 -3.18
C LEU A 683 -73.67 -39.67 -3.85
N GLU A 684 -73.79 -40.17 -5.08
CA GLU A 684 -72.67 -40.74 -5.83
C GLU A 684 -71.58 -39.68 -6.09
N GLU A 685 -71.95 -38.44 -6.44
CA GLU A 685 -71.02 -37.31 -6.52
C GLU A 685 -70.37 -36.97 -5.16
N PHE A 686 -71.11 -37.06 -4.04
CA PHE A 686 -70.55 -36.82 -2.71
C PHE A 686 -69.69 -37.98 -2.22
N GLU A 687 -70.00 -39.23 -2.57
CA GLU A 687 -69.21 -40.43 -2.27
C GLU A 687 -67.91 -40.46 -3.08
N GLU A 688 -67.94 -40.03 -4.35
CA GLU A 688 -66.69 -39.78 -5.10
C GLU A 688 -65.86 -38.65 -4.47
N LYS A 689 -66.50 -37.55 -4.03
CA LYS A 689 -65.79 -36.43 -3.39
C LYS A 689 -65.22 -36.81 -2.03
N THR A 690 -65.95 -37.55 -1.20
CA THR A 690 -65.41 -38.07 0.07
C THR A 690 -64.32 -39.11 -0.18
N SER A 691 -64.49 -40.04 -1.12
CA SER A 691 -63.43 -41.02 -1.44
C SER A 691 -62.13 -40.34 -1.92
N ARG A 692 -62.23 -39.29 -2.75
CA ARG A 692 -61.07 -38.47 -3.15
C ARG A 692 -60.45 -37.72 -1.96
N LEU A 693 -61.27 -37.12 -1.09
CA LEU A 693 -60.81 -36.43 0.12
C LEU A 693 -60.23 -37.40 1.18
N GLU A 694 -60.72 -38.63 1.26
CA GLU A 694 -60.20 -39.71 2.09
C GLU A 694 -58.86 -40.22 1.54
N GLY A 695 -58.71 -40.32 0.22
CA GLY A 695 -57.43 -40.56 -0.44
C GLY A 695 -56.41 -39.47 -0.13
N GLU A 696 -56.79 -38.19 -0.26
CA GLU A 696 -55.95 -37.07 0.16
C GLU A 696 -55.63 -37.08 1.66
N LEU A 697 -56.61 -37.39 2.53
CA LEU A 697 -56.40 -37.53 3.97
C LEU A 697 -55.48 -38.71 4.31
N CYS A 698 -55.55 -39.81 3.57
CA CYS A 698 -54.67 -40.96 3.72
C CYS A 698 -53.22 -40.57 3.36
N ILE A 699 -53.01 -39.89 2.24
CA ILE A 699 -51.70 -39.37 1.82
C ILE A 699 -51.17 -38.34 2.83
N LYS A 700 -52.01 -37.41 3.29
CA LYS A 700 -51.65 -36.38 4.29
C LYS A 700 -51.37 -36.99 5.67
N LYS A 701 -52.09 -38.03 6.08
CA LYS A 701 -51.80 -38.82 7.30
C LYS A 701 -50.49 -39.60 7.17
N ALA A 702 -50.25 -40.28 6.06
CA ALA A 702 -48.98 -40.98 5.81
C ALA A 702 -47.78 -40.02 5.80
N GLY A 703 -47.94 -38.82 5.24
CA GLY A 703 -46.95 -37.74 5.32
C GLY A 703 -46.73 -37.25 6.76
N ALA A 704 -47.81 -36.98 7.50
CA ALA A 704 -47.74 -36.58 8.91
C ALA A 704 -47.09 -37.65 9.79
N GLU A 705 -47.39 -38.94 9.57
CA GLU A 705 -46.72 -40.05 10.25
C GLU A 705 -45.23 -40.17 9.89
N ALA A 706 -44.85 -39.85 8.65
CA ALA A 706 -43.45 -39.86 8.24
C ALA A 706 -42.65 -38.72 8.88
N GLU A 707 -43.23 -37.50 8.94
CA GLU A 707 -42.61 -36.38 9.67
C GLU A 707 -42.65 -36.59 11.19
N GLN A 708 -43.69 -37.21 11.76
CA GLN A 708 -43.73 -37.60 13.17
C GLN A 708 -42.62 -38.61 13.49
N LYS A 709 -42.42 -39.64 12.67
CA LYS A 709 -41.33 -40.62 12.87
C LYS A 709 -39.95 -39.95 12.82
N LYS A 710 -39.74 -38.97 11.93
CA LYS A 710 -38.52 -38.15 11.92
C LYS A 710 -38.39 -37.26 13.16
N ALA A 711 -39.48 -36.66 13.64
CA ALA A 711 -39.51 -35.86 14.86
C ALA A 711 -39.16 -36.74 16.08
N ASP A 712 -39.74 -37.94 16.19
CA ASP A 712 -39.46 -38.91 17.25
C ASP A 712 -37.99 -39.39 17.21
N GLU A 713 -37.44 -39.61 16.01
CA GLU A 713 -36.01 -39.91 15.84
C GLU A 713 -35.10 -38.74 16.25
N LEU A 714 -35.48 -37.50 15.91
CA LEU A 714 -34.73 -36.30 16.28
C LEU A 714 -34.82 -36.04 17.79
N MET A 715 -35.99 -36.24 18.41
CA MET A 715 -36.15 -36.16 19.87
C MET A 715 -35.29 -37.21 20.58
N LYS A 716 -35.27 -38.47 20.10
CA LYS A 716 -34.38 -39.52 20.65
C LYS A 716 -32.90 -39.17 20.53
N LYS A 717 -32.48 -38.61 19.38
CA LYS A 717 -31.10 -38.12 19.18
C LYS A 717 -30.78 -36.97 20.14
N LEU A 718 -31.67 -35.99 20.27
CA LEU A 718 -31.51 -34.82 21.16
C LEU A 718 -31.46 -35.25 22.63
N GLN A 719 -32.29 -36.21 23.04
CA GLN A 719 -32.25 -36.82 24.38
C GLN A 719 -30.90 -37.48 24.63
N SER A 720 -30.45 -38.39 23.75
CA SER A 720 -29.14 -39.07 23.94
C SER A 720 -27.94 -38.11 24.01
N LEU A 721 -28.02 -36.94 23.35
CA LEU A 721 -27.03 -35.87 23.46
C LEU A 721 -27.16 -35.05 24.75
N SER A 722 -28.37 -34.91 25.31
CA SER A 722 -28.62 -34.36 26.65
C SER A 722 -28.03 -35.27 27.73
N ASP A 723 -28.29 -36.58 27.63
CA ASP A 723 -27.84 -37.60 28.57
C ASP A 723 -26.31 -37.68 28.60
N GLN A 724 -25.67 -37.75 27.41
CA GLN A 724 -24.21 -37.70 27.29
C GLN A 724 -23.63 -36.40 27.87
N LYS A 725 -24.26 -35.25 27.61
CA LYS A 725 -23.83 -33.95 28.17
C LYS A 725 -23.92 -33.93 29.70
N GLN A 726 -24.90 -34.60 30.31
CA GLN A 726 -24.98 -34.74 31.77
C GLN A 726 -23.85 -35.65 32.29
N ILE A 727 -23.60 -36.79 31.65
CA ILE A 727 -22.50 -37.72 31.98
C ILE A 727 -21.15 -36.98 31.92
N ASP A 728 -20.87 -36.29 30.82
CA ASP A 728 -19.64 -35.51 30.60
C ASP A 728 -19.47 -34.40 31.66
N LEU A 729 -20.56 -33.73 32.05
CA LEU A 729 -20.55 -32.70 33.10
C LEU A 729 -20.22 -33.29 34.47
N PHE A 730 -20.82 -34.42 34.84
CA PHE A 730 -20.52 -35.10 36.11
C PHE A 730 -19.10 -35.67 36.15
N GLU A 731 -18.59 -36.19 35.02
CA GLU A 731 -17.18 -36.59 34.91
C GLU A 731 -16.23 -35.38 35.03
N LEU A 732 -16.56 -34.26 34.39
CA LEU A 732 -15.76 -33.03 34.49
C LEU A 732 -15.73 -32.51 35.93
N GLN A 733 -16.86 -32.48 36.62
CA GLN A 733 -16.93 -32.12 38.05
C GLN A 733 -16.10 -33.07 38.92
N ALA A 734 -16.19 -34.38 38.70
CA ALA A 734 -15.39 -35.37 39.43
C ALA A 734 -13.88 -35.17 39.21
N ARG A 735 -13.46 -34.86 37.97
CA ARG A 735 -12.07 -34.53 37.62
C ARG A 735 -11.62 -33.20 38.25
N GLN A 736 -12.48 -32.19 38.28
CA GLN A 736 -12.22 -30.89 38.95
C GLN A 736 -12.05 -31.03 40.47
N HIS A 737 -12.91 -31.81 41.13
CA HIS A 737 -12.75 -32.15 42.55
C HIS A 737 -11.45 -32.95 42.78
N ALA A 738 -11.11 -33.90 41.92
CA ALA A 738 -9.83 -34.61 41.99
C ALA A 738 -8.63 -33.65 41.87
N THR A 739 -8.64 -32.68 40.94
CA THR A 739 -7.57 -31.67 40.85
C THR A 739 -7.48 -30.79 42.10
N LEU A 740 -8.60 -30.41 42.72
CA LEU A 740 -8.58 -29.67 44.00
C LEU A 740 -7.93 -30.49 45.13
N TYR A 741 -8.16 -31.80 45.19
CA TYR A 741 -7.45 -32.66 46.14
C TYR A 741 -5.95 -32.77 45.83
N TRP A 742 -5.56 -32.90 44.56
CA TRP A 742 -4.13 -32.87 44.16
C TRP A 742 -3.46 -31.54 44.50
N GLU A 743 -4.15 -30.41 44.36
CA GLU A 743 -3.64 -29.10 44.77
C GLU A 743 -3.55 -28.94 46.29
N GLN A 744 -4.49 -29.48 47.06
CA GLN A 744 -4.41 -29.52 48.53
C GLN A 744 -3.26 -30.40 49.03
N ILE A 745 -2.97 -31.50 48.32
CA ILE A 745 -1.77 -32.33 48.55
C ILE A 745 -0.51 -31.52 48.21
N ARG A 746 -0.46 -30.81 47.07
CA ARG A 746 0.66 -29.95 46.67
C ARG A 746 0.87 -28.70 47.56
N GLN A 747 -0.01 -28.48 48.54
CA GLN A 747 0.07 -27.41 49.53
C GLN A 747 0.21 -27.95 50.97
N ASP A 748 0.41 -29.26 51.16
CA ASP A 748 0.47 -29.97 52.45
C ASP A 748 -0.76 -29.74 53.38
N LYS A 749 -1.88 -29.29 52.82
CA LYS A 749 -3.14 -29.03 53.55
C LYS A 749 -4.08 -30.24 53.57
N TYR A 750 -3.79 -31.27 52.79
CA TYR A 750 -4.65 -32.45 52.67
C TYR A 750 -4.55 -33.39 53.88
N ARG A 751 -5.57 -33.34 54.75
CA ARG A 751 -5.71 -34.26 55.89
C ARG A 751 -6.20 -35.62 55.41
N ARG A 752 -5.38 -36.68 55.58
CA ARG A 752 -5.80 -38.07 55.30
C ARG A 752 -7.03 -38.43 56.13
N LEU A 753 -8.12 -38.78 55.46
CA LEU A 753 -9.40 -39.17 56.09
C LEU A 753 -9.32 -40.55 56.78
N CYS A 754 -8.52 -41.47 56.25
CA CYS A 754 -8.27 -42.80 56.83
C CYS A 754 -6.78 -42.94 57.23
N PRO A 755 -6.46 -43.14 58.53
CA PRO A 755 -5.06 -43.31 58.97
C PRO A 755 -4.46 -44.69 58.70
N SER A 756 -5.28 -45.75 58.61
CA SER A 756 -4.83 -47.14 58.36
C SER A 756 -5.43 -47.71 57.08
N ALA A 757 -4.76 -48.72 56.50
CA ALA A 757 -5.28 -49.46 55.34
C ALA A 757 -6.66 -50.09 55.64
N THR A 758 -6.79 -50.75 56.79
CA THR A 758 -8.06 -51.34 57.27
C THR A 758 -9.19 -50.32 57.42
N SER A 759 -8.90 -49.08 57.85
CA SER A 759 -9.88 -48.00 57.91
C SER A 759 -10.29 -47.53 56.51
N SER A 760 -9.35 -47.50 55.55
CA SER A 760 -9.64 -47.15 54.16
C SER A 760 -10.46 -48.22 53.45
N GLU A 761 -10.28 -49.49 53.80
CA GLU A 761 -11.01 -50.62 53.24
C GLU A 761 -12.43 -50.74 53.81
N ASN A 762 -12.61 -50.41 55.10
CA ASN A 762 -13.94 -50.29 55.71
C ASN A 762 -14.76 -49.14 55.10
N GLU A 763 -14.17 -47.97 54.83
CA GLU A 763 -14.89 -46.90 54.13
C GLU A 763 -15.05 -47.20 52.61
N ARG A 764 -14.08 -47.88 51.94
CA ARG A 764 -14.24 -48.37 50.54
C ARG A 764 -15.44 -49.31 50.43
N THR A 765 -15.52 -50.32 51.30
CA THR A 765 -16.66 -51.27 51.32
C THR A 765 -17.98 -50.59 51.69
N ARG A 766 -17.97 -49.58 52.56
CA ARG A 766 -19.14 -48.73 52.83
C ARG A 766 -19.58 -47.93 51.60
N HIS A 767 -18.65 -47.32 50.85
CA HIS A 767 -18.96 -46.60 49.61
C HIS A 767 -19.47 -47.54 48.49
N VAL A 768 -18.90 -48.74 48.35
CA VAL A 768 -19.39 -49.78 47.43
C VAL A 768 -20.82 -50.20 47.82
N ASN A 769 -21.07 -50.50 49.09
CA ASN A 769 -22.38 -50.93 49.58
C ASN A 769 -23.43 -49.80 49.49
N HIS A 770 -23.03 -48.55 49.74
CA HIS A 770 -23.91 -47.40 49.52
C HIS A 770 -24.23 -47.18 48.03
N SER A 771 -23.25 -47.34 47.14
CA SER A 771 -23.48 -47.24 45.69
C SER A 771 -24.42 -48.34 45.20
N ARG A 772 -24.29 -49.57 45.73
CA ARG A 772 -25.23 -50.67 45.49
C ARG A 772 -26.62 -50.39 46.04
N SER A 773 -26.74 -49.78 47.23
CA SER A 773 -28.05 -49.39 47.78
C SER A 773 -28.70 -48.26 47.00
N LEU A 774 -27.93 -47.31 46.46
CA LEU A 774 -28.42 -46.26 45.56
C LEU A 774 -28.93 -46.83 44.23
N ILE A 775 -28.23 -47.82 43.64
CA ILE A 775 -28.75 -48.51 42.44
C ILE A 775 -30.05 -49.28 42.77
N ALA A 776 -30.12 -49.97 43.91
CA ALA A 776 -31.36 -50.66 44.32
C ALA A 776 -32.53 -49.68 44.54
N ILE A 777 -32.26 -48.48 45.09
CA ILE A 777 -33.26 -47.40 45.20
C ILE A 777 -33.66 -46.87 43.81
N ILE A 778 -32.72 -46.74 42.87
CA ILE A 778 -33.03 -46.35 41.48
C ILE A 778 -33.88 -47.42 40.80
N ASP A 779 -33.54 -48.71 40.91
CA ASP A 779 -34.34 -49.82 40.36
C ASP A 779 -35.76 -49.89 40.99
N GLN A 780 -35.89 -49.55 42.28
CA GLN A 780 -37.19 -49.41 42.93
C GLN A 780 -37.96 -48.18 42.41
N LEU A 781 -37.33 -47.01 42.29
CA LEU A 781 -37.97 -45.81 41.73
C LEU A 781 -38.36 -45.98 40.25
N VAL A 782 -37.58 -46.73 39.47
CA VAL A 782 -37.88 -47.09 38.07
C VAL A 782 -39.11 -48.01 37.98
N THR A 783 -39.28 -48.92 38.93
CA THR A 783 -40.43 -49.85 38.96
C THR A 783 -41.68 -49.22 39.57
N GLU A 784 -41.55 -48.29 40.52
CA GLU A 784 -42.66 -47.50 41.06
C GLU A 784 -43.10 -46.37 40.12
N PHE A 785 -42.16 -45.73 39.41
CA PHE A 785 -42.40 -44.60 38.49
C PHE A 785 -41.70 -44.78 37.12
N PRO A 786 -42.24 -45.61 36.20
CA PRO A 786 -41.63 -45.85 34.89
C PRO A 786 -41.41 -44.59 34.03
N GLN A 787 -42.12 -43.50 34.31
CA GLN A 787 -41.95 -42.20 33.64
C GLN A 787 -40.60 -41.53 33.97
N ILE A 788 -40.04 -41.80 35.16
CA ILE A 788 -38.79 -41.20 35.67
C ILE A 788 -37.56 -42.05 35.26
N GLN A 789 -37.78 -43.20 34.61
CA GLN A 789 -36.71 -44.10 34.17
C GLN A 789 -35.69 -43.42 33.24
N GLN A 790 -36.14 -42.48 32.41
CA GLN A 790 -35.30 -41.78 31.43
C GLN A 790 -34.36 -40.77 32.12
N ASP A 791 -34.87 -39.98 33.06
CA ASP A 791 -34.06 -39.00 33.82
C ASP A 791 -33.03 -39.66 34.76
N LEU A 792 -33.26 -40.91 35.19
CA LEU A 792 -32.37 -41.64 36.09
C LEU A 792 -31.31 -42.50 35.38
N GLU A 793 -31.43 -42.73 34.06
CA GLU A 793 -30.47 -43.54 33.29
C GLU A 793 -29.01 -42.98 33.33
N PRO A 794 -28.76 -41.65 33.20
CA PRO A 794 -27.42 -41.09 33.33
C PRO A 794 -26.79 -41.34 34.72
N VAL A 795 -27.60 -41.24 35.77
CA VAL A 795 -27.17 -41.46 37.16
C VAL A 795 -26.87 -42.94 37.42
N ARG A 796 -27.73 -43.84 36.90
CA ARG A 796 -27.49 -45.29 36.91
C ARG A 796 -26.17 -45.65 36.23
N TYR A 797 -25.95 -45.14 35.02
CA TYR A 797 -24.75 -45.40 34.23
C TYR A 797 -23.46 -44.99 34.97
N LEU A 798 -23.46 -43.80 35.59
CA LEU A 798 -22.34 -43.31 36.39
C LEU A 798 -22.07 -44.13 37.66
N LEU A 799 -23.11 -44.62 38.34
CA LEU A 799 -22.97 -45.49 39.51
C LEU A 799 -22.46 -46.89 39.12
N GLU A 800 -22.99 -47.46 38.02
CA GLU A 800 -22.51 -48.73 37.49
C GLU A 800 -21.05 -48.66 37.02
N ASN A 801 -20.66 -47.59 36.32
CA ASN A 801 -19.26 -47.41 35.89
C ASN A 801 -18.30 -47.21 37.08
N LYS A 802 -18.73 -46.53 38.14
CA LYS A 802 -17.96 -46.46 39.39
C LYS A 802 -17.77 -47.85 40.01
N LEU A 803 -18.84 -48.63 40.17
CA LEU A 803 -18.75 -50.01 40.67
C LEU A 803 -17.87 -50.92 39.80
N LYS A 804 -17.98 -50.82 38.46
CA LYS A 804 -17.08 -51.53 37.52
C LYS A 804 -15.61 -51.13 37.74
N SER A 805 -15.33 -49.84 37.93
CA SER A 805 -13.97 -49.34 38.19
C SER A 805 -13.40 -49.78 39.55
N GLU A 806 -14.23 -49.92 40.58
CA GLU A 806 -13.81 -50.36 41.92
C GLU A 806 -13.67 -51.88 42.04
N ASN A 807 -14.50 -52.65 41.32
CA ASN A 807 -14.36 -54.10 41.18
C ASN A 807 -13.06 -54.46 40.44
N ASN A 808 -12.79 -53.86 39.28
CA ASN A 808 -11.57 -54.13 38.50
C ASN A 808 -10.29 -53.77 39.29
N ARG A 809 -10.37 -52.83 40.25
CA ARG A 809 -9.26 -52.52 41.15
C ARG A 809 -8.98 -53.63 42.17
N LEU A 810 -10.00 -54.38 42.62
CA LEU A 810 -9.80 -55.51 43.53
C LEU A 810 -8.95 -56.61 42.88
N GLU A 811 -9.17 -56.89 41.59
CA GLU A 811 -8.35 -57.86 40.83
C GLU A 811 -6.86 -57.42 40.77
N THR A 812 -6.59 -56.11 40.65
CA THR A 812 -5.22 -55.55 40.66
C THR A 812 -4.58 -55.42 42.04
N ASP A 813 -5.38 -55.53 43.11
CA ASP A 813 -4.90 -55.55 44.50
C ASP A 813 -4.56 -57.01 44.91
N VAL A 814 -5.47 -57.97 44.63
CA VAL A 814 -5.25 -59.42 44.87
C VAL A 814 -3.99 -59.94 44.18
N THR A 815 -3.81 -59.62 42.89
CA THR A 815 -2.63 -60.04 42.09
C THR A 815 -1.29 -59.45 42.57
N LYS A 816 -1.29 -58.52 43.53
CA LYS A 816 -0.07 -58.02 44.18
C LYS A 816 0.20 -58.70 45.51
N VAL A 817 -0.84 -58.99 46.32
CA VAL A 817 -0.68 -59.65 47.62
C VAL A 817 -0.01 -61.02 47.46
N GLU A 818 -0.43 -61.82 46.48
CA GLU A 818 0.17 -63.13 46.19
C GLU A 818 1.66 -63.07 45.78
N THR A 819 2.15 -61.90 45.32
CA THR A 819 3.56 -61.73 44.90
C THR A 819 4.51 -61.30 46.03
N THR A 820 4.00 -61.09 47.25
CA THR A 820 4.81 -60.55 48.37
C THR A 820 5.12 -61.53 49.51
N GLU A 821 4.54 -62.73 49.52
CA GLU A 821 4.87 -63.77 50.53
C GLU A 821 5.95 -64.78 50.07
N SER A 822 6.40 -64.71 48.81
CA SER A 822 7.34 -65.68 48.20
C SER A 822 8.82 -65.26 48.19
N LEU A 823 9.23 -64.33 49.07
CA LEU A 823 10.60 -63.80 49.14
C LEU A 823 11.21 -63.71 50.56
N LEU A 824 10.76 -64.56 51.49
CA LEU A 824 11.38 -64.73 52.82
C LEU A 824 11.51 -66.22 53.23
N SER A 825 12.20 -67.00 52.41
CA SER A 825 12.76 -68.32 52.74
C SER A 825 14.07 -68.58 51.98
#